data_AF-Q5A7S2-F1
#
_entry.id   AF-Q5A7S2-F1
#
_cell.length_a   1.000
_cell.length_b   1.000
_cell.length_c   1.000
_cell.angle_alpha   90.00
_cell.angle_beta   90.00
_cell.angle_gamma   90.00
#
_symmetry.space_group_name_H-M   'P 1'
#
loop_
_entity.id
_entity.type
_entity.pdbx_description
1 polymer ?
#
loop_
_entity_poly.entity_id
_entity_poly.type
_entity_poly.pdbx_seq_one_letter_code
_entity_poly.pdbx_strand_id
1 'polypeptide(L)'
;MTITFIPGEVNKSNYSVAHSNWKNHHIIAYGSGNNLIITGGTVQPTNKNPNPFNVDKSLQTIYLDRDPSAIDINPENGYILVSIESKILVYKPMNEYMKIPKWQSSIEIDVNESTINCIKWASEENEIVVGTDSGLYLFYLYEEYGELKYRKRWQANQVNPVTEILVTPNSKMIMTKSGSFDRLIKVWTRISYGDENTLFEVTYLPHPQGTFVIDYHLKKQITEEDKKNEIDASMANIKNIRDYLNNATDEGEVIYSFCSDYKFRVWASCEHSGHNQINNWATLDLKEVFSKISTVIVIENYHLRETLIPALKNSDCTLFNGLDINDLDLLFVVSDTAEVKIYAITNISQCPPTKILFTPISGNYHFGKNEYPLINTQVKTEKISSSYIESEEFITTVLKPLLVKEICILNERVPFLTFLLHDRVKNTLRFNIMNIEKLARGSKLESVLINKYQGHTKSIRKLVKSNSSFSQNNVLLSISNFPQHNYIWEPMLLQTNTMSVTKRFQINVESGIVNAVIINDVEPPVDWKRRHIVVTTGRNNEISVWDCNGSTNDDQPADLITKVKTGVEKDPLVFVLTEYPDNTQAERKYCVVALYAHDQIKSWKLSLHYKQNKITDILFDEESVASLPQEEEIYQATAVDAFVSEANKSLIAVISKNGLLKSYSLNFDESIRWKKVSELETNVSAASKIHGSTVINKFAVVDSTGYKLSIWDVMQGVLEYEETFPESNGPVTDLDWTFLSASKMKSTSNALLSVGFSRFVLLYTQLRYDYTNKIPAYATLKKIDISDFTSHEIGDSIWLDGGYLIIGAGNQFFIDDRWVKLGSSAIDSTIRQLMSGYTDDDEEMVFDISYLVRVLNGPLPIFHPQFVIQALFIMQFTAVKKILVQLFQVIRRGDVITWDLNTDVENLFRNDEIYQPKRRMSLTLDTFTEFNDEVADLLIERLMKISLPLLTRHQQSTLISTIVIVKDFTKDMLVELDPNGIRYLISLKLSSTATATSTSSATTKKRLAQIQWAMMCKTPDILLEHVTKHYGGKIKWKEMKDSGMPFWVEKNSFTKLFEKMAALEFKDAPLGRICLYYLSLKKKDILIRLIKHKDDKEKNKIIGFMQKDFTQASNRSSALKNAYVLLGLHRYLDAAYFFLLADAPKDCCRILADKVDSDLAVAVAKVYGVEDIAENQLSISNMDYLHDPILLLNSDNFYKSELSETLIRICMIYTRMGCDYIALELLKNWKFADK
;
A
#
# COMPACT_ATOMS: atom_id res chain seq x y z
N MET A 1 -9.89 -2.46 0.53
CA MET A 1 -8.83 -1.48 0.83
C MET A 1 -9.18 -0.83 2.13
N THR A 2 -8.31 -0.99 3.12
CA THR A 2 -8.64 -0.65 4.51
C THR A 2 -7.47 0.12 5.06
N ILE A 3 -7.55 1.45 4.98
CA ILE A 3 -6.71 2.27 5.83
C ILE A 3 -7.17 2.00 7.26
N THR A 4 -6.28 1.47 8.08
CA THR A 4 -6.54 1.29 9.51
C THR A 4 -6.18 2.59 10.22
N PHE A 5 -7.15 3.12 10.95
CA PHE A 5 -7.03 4.40 11.65
C PHE A 5 -6.55 4.21 13.08
N ILE A 6 -5.50 4.94 13.45
CA ILE A 6 -5.05 5.13 14.83
C ILE A 6 -5.11 6.65 15.08
N PRO A 7 -6.29 7.18 15.40
CA PRO A 7 -6.62 8.59 15.18
C PRO A 7 -6.14 9.54 16.28
N GLY A 8 -5.36 9.05 17.25
CA GLY A 8 -4.86 9.85 18.35
C GLY A 8 -5.27 9.33 19.72
N GLU A 9 -4.52 9.76 20.72
CA GLU A 9 -4.74 9.44 22.14
C GLU A 9 -5.99 10.16 22.67
N VAL A 10 -6.86 9.46 23.40
CA VAL A 10 -8.09 10.07 23.94
C VAL A 10 -7.77 10.99 25.12
N ASN A 11 -8.45 12.13 25.22
CA ASN A 11 -8.31 13.05 26.36
C ASN A 11 -8.76 12.37 27.66
N LYS A 12 -8.08 12.64 28.77
CA LYS A 12 -8.28 11.96 30.06
C LYS A 12 -9.65 12.15 30.71
N SER A 13 -10.38 13.21 30.32
CA SER A 13 -11.67 13.53 30.90
C SER A 13 -12.65 12.34 30.87
N ASN A 14 -13.50 12.25 31.89
CA ASN A 14 -14.55 11.23 31.93
C ASN A 14 -15.50 11.33 30.75
N TYR A 15 -15.75 12.53 30.23
CA TYR A 15 -16.74 12.76 29.18
C TYR A 15 -16.11 13.01 27.82
N SER A 16 -14.80 12.79 27.63
CA SER A 16 -14.11 13.02 26.35
C SER A 16 -14.48 12.04 25.23
N VAL A 17 -15.42 11.12 25.45
CA VAL A 17 -15.77 10.05 24.52
C VAL A 17 -17.24 9.68 24.64
N ALA A 18 -17.89 9.51 23.50
CA ALA A 18 -19.23 8.98 23.37
C ALA A 18 -19.30 8.06 22.14
N HIS A 19 -20.24 7.13 22.16
CA HIS A 19 -20.62 6.36 20.97
C HIS A 19 -22.11 6.13 20.95
N SER A 20 -22.67 6.00 19.75
CA SER A 20 -24.10 5.80 19.58
C SER A 20 -24.39 5.28 18.18
N ASN A 21 -25.61 4.80 17.97
CA ASN A 21 -26.11 4.48 16.66
C ASN A 21 -26.97 5.63 16.15
N TRP A 22 -26.76 6.00 14.90
CA TRP A 22 -27.64 6.88 14.16
C TRP A 22 -27.92 6.26 12.80
N LYS A 23 -29.18 5.92 12.55
CA LYS A 23 -29.61 5.17 11.36
C LYS A 23 -28.81 3.87 11.22
N ASN A 24 -28.13 3.65 10.09
CA ASN A 24 -27.28 2.49 9.83
C ASN A 24 -25.78 2.73 10.14
N HIS A 25 -25.47 3.78 10.90
CA HIS A 25 -24.11 4.15 11.27
C HIS A 25 -23.90 3.96 12.78
N HIS A 26 -22.87 3.20 13.14
CA HIS A 26 -22.32 3.19 14.49
C HIS A 26 -21.22 4.23 14.59
N ILE A 27 -21.40 5.26 15.42
CA ILE A 27 -20.54 6.43 15.50
C ILE A 27 -19.82 6.41 16.85
N ILE A 28 -18.51 6.62 16.83
CA ILE A 28 -17.70 6.87 18.02
C ILE A 28 -17.05 8.23 17.85
N ALA A 29 -17.29 9.13 18.80
CA ALA A 29 -16.71 10.47 18.83
C ALA A 29 -15.87 10.66 20.10
N TYR A 30 -14.65 11.16 19.96
CA TYR A 30 -13.80 11.44 21.12
C TYR A 30 -12.80 12.58 20.90
N GLY A 31 -12.36 13.19 21.98
CA GLY A 31 -11.36 14.24 21.99
C GLY A 31 -9.95 13.68 21.97
N SER A 32 -9.06 14.20 21.12
CA SER A 32 -7.64 13.83 21.07
C SER A 32 -6.75 15.05 20.92
N GLY A 33 -6.12 15.49 22.01
CA GLY A 33 -5.55 16.84 22.06
C GLY A 33 -6.65 17.85 21.73
N ASN A 34 -6.38 18.77 20.80
CA ASN A 34 -7.33 19.74 20.29
C ASN A 34 -8.10 19.26 19.04
N ASN A 35 -8.19 17.94 18.82
CA ASN A 35 -8.96 17.36 17.72
C ASN A 35 -10.23 16.68 18.24
N LEU A 36 -11.33 16.82 17.51
CA LEU A 36 -12.48 15.94 17.59
C LEU A 36 -12.31 14.83 16.56
N ILE A 37 -12.24 13.60 17.04
CA ILE A 37 -12.18 12.39 16.24
C ILE A 37 -13.58 11.82 16.13
N ILE A 38 -14.06 11.61 14.90
CA ILE A 38 -15.32 10.93 14.63
C ILE A 38 -15.02 9.72 13.74
N THR A 39 -15.24 8.52 14.26
CA THR A 39 -15.16 7.28 13.50
C THR A 39 -16.54 6.70 13.30
N GLY A 40 -16.82 6.21 12.09
CA GLY A 40 -18.12 5.64 11.73
C GLY A 40 -17.99 4.26 11.11
N GLY A 41 -18.76 3.29 11.62
CA GLY A 41 -19.01 1.99 11.00
C GLY A 41 -20.37 1.97 10.32
N THR A 42 -20.41 1.91 8.99
CA THR A 42 -21.66 1.94 8.22
C THR A 42 -22.02 0.57 7.69
N VAL A 43 -23.19 0.05 8.09
CA VAL A 43 -23.75 -1.18 7.52
C VAL A 43 -24.52 -0.82 6.25
N GLN A 44 -23.91 -1.06 5.09
CA GLN A 44 -24.53 -0.71 3.81
C GLN A 44 -25.86 -1.48 3.59
N PRO A 45 -26.92 -0.83 3.07
CA PRO A 45 -28.15 -1.53 2.70
C PRO A 45 -27.91 -2.64 1.67
N THR A 46 -26.91 -2.49 0.79
CA THR A 46 -26.55 -3.44 -0.26
C THR A 46 -25.81 -4.69 0.25
N ASN A 47 -25.25 -4.67 1.46
CA ASN A 47 -24.59 -5.83 2.03
C ASN A 47 -25.65 -6.85 2.49
N LYS A 48 -25.73 -7.98 1.78
CA LYS A 48 -26.72 -9.06 2.04
C LYS A 48 -26.44 -9.82 3.34
N ASN A 49 -25.17 -9.97 3.71
CA ASN A 49 -24.74 -10.71 4.91
C ASN A 49 -23.80 -9.82 5.75
N PRO A 50 -24.33 -8.74 6.36
CA PRO A 50 -23.51 -7.87 7.19
C PRO A 50 -23.07 -8.64 8.45
N ASN A 51 -21.82 -8.44 8.82
CA ASN A 51 -21.22 -8.95 10.04
C ASN A 51 -20.24 -7.89 10.57
N PRO A 52 -19.76 -8.01 11.82
CA PRO A 52 -18.92 -6.95 12.41
C PRO A 52 -17.58 -6.71 11.68
N PHE A 53 -17.17 -7.62 10.81
CA PHE A 53 -15.89 -7.60 10.11
C PHE A 53 -15.95 -7.03 8.69
N ASN A 54 -17.16 -6.87 8.12
CA ASN A 54 -17.38 -6.35 6.77
C ASN A 54 -18.20 -5.03 6.75
N VAL A 55 -18.09 -4.24 7.81
CA VAL A 55 -18.69 -2.91 7.94
C VAL A 55 -17.77 -1.86 7.32
N ASP A 56 -18.33 -0.91 6.57
CA ASP A 56 -17.57 0.19 5.96
C ASP A 56 -17.07 1.15 7.04
N LYS A 57 -15.76 1.32 7.15
CA LYS A 57 -15.11 2.19 8.13
C LYS A 57 -14.88 3.60 7.58
N SER A 58 -15.01 4.60 8.43
CA SER A 58 -14.76 6.00 8.10
C SER A 58 -14.11 6.75 9.27
N LEU A 59 -13.38 7.80 8.96
CA LEU A 59 -12.79 8.74 9.90
C LEU A 59 -13.05 10.17 9.43
N GLN A 60 -13.31 11.05 10.38
CA GLN A 60 -13.25 12.50 10.22
C GLN A 60 -12.52 13.09 11.41
N THR A 61 -11.57 13.96 11.13
CA THR A 61 -10.84 14.75 12.15
C THR A 61 -11.25 16.21 12.01
N ILE A 62 -11.82 16.78 13.06
CA ILE A 62 -12.19 18.20 13.13
C ILE A 62 -11.26 18.91 14.11
N TYR A 63 -10.74 20.05 13.71
CA TYR A 63 -9.83 20.86 14.51
C TYR A 63 -10.62 21.78 15.43
N LEU A 64 -10.16 21.83 16.66
CA LEU A 64 -10.72 22.69 17.69
C LEU A 64 -9.64 23.65 18.19
N ASP A 65 -10.08 24.77 18.73
CA ASP A 65 -9.18 25.80 19.27
C ASP A 65 -8.44 25.33 20.53
N ARG A 66 -9.05 24.41 21.29
CA ARG A 66 -8.51 23.80 22.52
C ARG A 66 -9.02 22.37 22.69
N ASP A 67 -8.49 21.68 23.69
CA ASP A 67 -8.82 20.31 24.01
C ASP A 67 -10.29 20.19 24.48
N PRO A 68 -11.11 19.35 23.85
CA PRO A 68 -12.50 19.18 24.26
C PRO A 68 -12.60 18.41 25.58
N SER A 69 -13.46 18.89 26.48
CA SER A 69 -13.64 18.34 27.82
C SER A 69 -14.77 17.32 27.92
N ALA A 70 -15.86 17.48 27.18
CA ALA A 70 -17.03 16.61 27.19
C ALA A 70 -17.64 16.49 25.79
N ILE A 71 -18.08 15.28 25.44
CA ILE A 71 -18.65 14.92 24.14
C ILE A 71 -19.85 14.01 24.37
N ASP A 72 -20.92 14.23 23.61
CA ASP A 72 -22.09 13.35 23.59
C ASP A 72 -22.72 13.32 22.20
N ILE A 73 -23.45 12.25 21.87
CA ILE A 73 -24.05 12.03 20.56
C ILE A 73 -25.55 11.81 20.74
N ASN A 74 -26.37 12.53 19.99
CA ASN A 74 -27.80 12.27 19.94
C ASN A 74 -28.11 11.10 18.95
N PRO A 75 -28.65 9.97 19.42
CA PRO A 75 -28.97 8.82 18.55
C PRO A 75 -30.02 9.13 17.47
N GLU A 76 -30.95 10.05 17.73
CA GLU A 76 -32.12 10.29 16.86
C GLU A 76 -31.74 11.07 15.60
N ASN A 77 -30.93 12.13 15.76
CA ASN A 77 -30.57 13.04 14.67
C ASN A 77 -29.07 13.02 14.31
N GLY A 78 -28.25 12.28 15.06
CA GLY A 78 -26.82 12.14 14.80
C GLY A 78 -26.00 13.38 15.14
N TYR A 79 -26.55 14.32 15.91
CA TYR A 79 -25.83 15.53 16.31
C TYR A 79 -24.78 15.20 17.37
N ILE A 80 -23.66 15.92 17.35
CA ILE A 80 -22.55 15.72 18.28
C ILE A 80 -22.32 17.01 19.07
N LEU A 81 -22.32 16.91 20.39
CA LEU A 81 -21.91 17.99 21.29
C LEU A 81 -20.43 17.87 21.59
N VAL A 82 -19.77 19.01 21.67
CA VAL A 82 -18.37 19.10 22.08
C VAL A 82 -18.21 20.32 22.97
N SER A 83 -17.80 20.15 24.22
CA SER A 83 -17.49 21.27 25.09
C SER A 83 -16.03 21.66 25.03
N ILE A 84 -15.77 22.96 24.97
CA ILE A 84 -14.45 23.58 25.07
C ILE A 84 -14.56 24.68 26.12
N GLU A 85 -13.91 24.51 27.27
CA GLU A 85 -13.98 25.45 28.39
C GLU A 85 -15.44 25.74 28.79
N SER A 86 -15.95 26.96 28.57
CA SER A 86 -17.34 27.34 28.86
C SER A 86 -18.30 27.19 27.68
N LYS A 87 -17.81 26.77 26.51
CA LYS A 87 -18.57 26.74 25.26
C LYS A 87 -18.97 25.32 24.89
N ILE A 88 -20.13 25.19 24.27
CA ILE A 88 -20.62 23.94 23.65
C ILE A 88 -20.72 24.20 22.15
N LEU A 89 -20.00 23.42 21.38
CA LEU A 89 -20.10 23.36 19.93
C LEU A 89 -21.04 22.21 19.54
N VAL A 90 -22.01 22.51 18.68
CA VAL A 90 -22.94 21.52 18.15
C VAL A 90 -22.62 21.24 16.69
N TYR A 91 -22.31 19.99 16.39
CA TYR A 91 -22.03 19.51 15.04
C TYR A 91 -23.21 18.72 14.48
N LYS A 92 -23.61 19.01 13.24
CA LYS A 92 -24.66 18.30 12.53
C LYS A 92 -24.10 17.47 11.38
N PRO A 93 -24.71 16.32 11.04
CA PRO A 93 -24.45 15.65 9.77
C PRO A 93 -24.70 16.62 8.59
N MET A 94 -23.76 16.69 7.64
CA MET A 94 -23.89 17.52 6.43
C MET A 94 -25.08 17.09 5.57
N ASN A 95 -25.32 15.79 5.50
CA ASN A 95 -26.47 15.20 4.84
C ASN A 95 -26.80 13.84 5.48
N GLU A 96 -28.08 13.68 5.75
CA GLU A 96 -28.71 12.52 6.38
C GLU A 96 -28.64 11.20 5.60
N TYR A 97 -28.34 11.23 4.30
CA TYR A 97 -28.35 10.07 3.40
C TYR A 97 -26.99 9.82 2.73
N MET A 98 -25.92 10.45 3.22
CA MET A 98 -24.58 10.17 2.71
C MET A 98 -24.17 8.72 2.99
N LYS A 99 -23.56 8.06 2.00
CA LYS A 99 -22.98 6.72 2.16
C LYS A 99 -21.96 6.67 3.32
N ILE A 100 -21.16 7.74 3.43
CA ILE A 100 -20.20 7.96 4.53
C ILE A 100 -20.55 9.33 5.12
N PRO A 101 -21.09 9.40 6.35
CA PRO A 101 -21.50 10.66 6.94
C PRO A 101 -20.31 11.55 7.29
N LYS A 102 -20.52 12.87 7.20
CA LYS A 102 -19.57 13.90 7.62
C LYS A 102 -20.32 14.93 8.46
N TRP A 103 -19.65 15.48 9.47
CA TRP A 103 -20.20 16.46 10.38
C TRP A 103 -19.63 17.85 10.13
N GLN A 104 -20.45 18.88 10.32
CA GLN A 104 -20.08 20.30 10.21
C GLN A 104 -20.59 21.08 11.42
N SER A 105 -19.89 22.16 11.77
CA SER A 105 -20.30 23.04 12.88
C SER A 105 -21.63 23.72 12.55
N SER A 106 -22.53 23.81 13.54
CA SER A 106 -23.86 24.42 13.39
C SER A 106 -24.07 25.60 14.32
N ILE A 107 -23.91 25.41 15.64
CA ILE A 107 -24.09 26.48 16.64
C ILE A 107 -23.08 26.36 17.78
N GLU A 108 -22.87 27.49 18.46
CA GLU A 108 -22.08 27.61 19.68
C GLU A 108 -22.97 28.14 20.81
N ILE A 109 -22.88 27.51 21.98
CA ILE A 109 -23.61 27.88 23.20
C ILE A 109 -22.59 28.24 24.27
N ASP A 110 -22.65 29.46 24.82
CA ASP A 110 -21.79 29.87 25.93
C ASP A 110 -22.51 29.66 27.27
N VAL A 111 -21.86 28.95 28.19
CA VAL A 111 -22.42 28.52 29.48
C VAL A 111 -21.81 29.37 30.60
N ASN A 112 -22.21 30.63 30.66
CA ASN A 112 -21.90 31.58 31.74
C ASN A 112 -20.40 31.61 32.18
N GLU A 113 -19.45 31.47 31.25
CA GLU A 113 -18.00 31.54 31.53
C GLU A 113 -17.46 30.49 32.53
N SER A 114 -18.25 29.48 32.89
CA SER A 114 -17.85 28.40 33.81
C SER A 114 -17.36 27.19 33.04
N THR A 115 -16.31 26.52 33.52
CA THR A 115 -15.75 25.35 32.83
C THR A 115 -16.75 24.20 32.84
N ILE A 116 -17.03 23.64 31.67
CA ILE A 116 -17.92 22.51 31.48
C ILE A 116 -17.16 21.21 31.77
N ASN A 117 -17.70 20.44 32.72
CA ASN A 117 -17.11 19.19 33.20
C ASN A 117 -17.79 17.96 32.58
N CYS A 118 -19.11 18.04 32.36
CA CYS A 118 -19.90 16.93 31.83
C CYS A 118 -21.12 17.45 31.06
N ILE A 119 -21.53 16.69 30.04
CA ILE A 119 -22.66 17.02 29.17
C ILE A 119 -23.40 15.74 28.82
N LYS A 120 -24.73 15.80 28.77
CA LYS A 120 -25.58 14.69 28.33
C LYS A 120 -26.83 15.15 27.60
N TRP A 121 -27.20 14.42 26.55
CA TRP A 121 -28.38 14.66 25.74
C TRP A 121 -29.59 13.89 26.29
N ALA A 122 -30.69 14.59 26.52
CA ALA A 122 -32.03 14.00 26.64
C ALA A 122 -32.66 13.98 25.23
N SER A 123 -32.52 12.84 24.55
CA SER A 123 -32.74 12.74 23.09
C SER A 123 -34.19 12.95 22.66
N GLU A 124 -35.18 12.52 23.45
CA GLU A 124 -36.60 12.63 23.08
C GLU A 124 -37.09 14.08 23.12
N GLU A 125 -36.63 14.86 24.10
CA GLU A 125 -36.98 16.27 24.25
C GLU A 125 -36.01 17.22 23.51
N ASN A 126 -34.97 16.68 22.85
CA ASN A 126 -33.85 17.45 22.29
C ASN A 126 -33.28 18.49 23.27
N GLU A 127 -33.16 18.09 24.54
CA GLU A 127 -32.57 18.90 25.60
C GLU A 127 -31.14 18.45 25.92
N ILE A 128 -30.33 19.39 26.39
CA ILE A 128 -28.94 19.18 26.80
C ILE A 128 -28.80 19.57 28.26
N VAL A 129 -28.31 18.64 29.07
CA VAL A 129 -27.93 18.87 30.46
C VAL A 129 -26.43 19.12 30.54
N VAL A 130 -26.04 20.21 31.21
CA VAL A 130 -24.65 20.66 31.30
C VAL A 130 -24.25 20.85 32.75
N GLY A 131 -23.18 20.17 33.17
CA GLY A 131 -22.59 20.28 34.49
C GLY A 131 -21.30 21.08 34.43
N THR A 132 -21.19 22.10 35.28
CA THR A 132 -20.05 23.02 35.34
C THR A 132 -19.47 23.07 36.76
N ASP A 133 -18.43 23.87 36.95
CA ASP A 133 -17.88 24.13 38.29
C ASP A 133 -18.85 24.87 39.22
N SER A 134 -19.78 25.64 38.67
CA SER A 134 -20.66 26.55 39.44
C SER A 134 -22.14 26.17 39.40
N GLY A 135 -22.54 25.24 38.54
CA GLY A 135 -23.96 24.98 38.33
C GLY A 135 -24.29 23.86 37.35
N LEU A 136 -25.58 23.56 37.31
CA LEU A 136 -26.25 22.64 36.41
C LEU A 136 -27.19 23.44 35.50
N TYR A 137 -27.15 23.19 34.20
CA TYR A 137 -27.93 23.93 33.20
C TYR A 137 -28.69 22.98 32.29
N LEU A 138 -29.87 23.40 31.84
CA LEU A 138 -30.70 22.69 30.87
C LEU A 138 -30.99 23.61 29.68
N PHE A 139 -30.57 23.19 28.49
CA PHE A 139 -30.81 23.88 27.23
C PHE A 139 -31.71 23.05 26.33
N TYR A 140 -32.63 23.69 25.61
CA TYR A 140 -33.45 23.07 24.60
C TYR A 140 -32.99 23.51 23.22
N LEU A 141 -32.81 22.55 22.30
CA LEU A 141 -32.45 22.80 20.92
C LEU A 141 -33.66 22.63 20.02
N TYR A 142 -33.87 23.58 19.13
CA TYR A 142 -34.99 23.56 18.19
C TYR A 142 -34.58 24.16 16.84
N GLU A 143 -35.26 23.76 15.77
CA GLU A 143 -35.06 24.36 14.46
C GLU A 143 -36.08 25.46 14.22
N GLU A 144 -35.60 26.61 13.78
CA GLU A 144 -36.43 27.75 13.38
C GLU A 144 -35.99 28.19 11.99
N TYR A 145 -36.86 28.04 10.99
CA TYR A 145 -36.57 28.35 9.58
C TYR A 145 -35.33 27.62 9.01
N GLY A 146 -35.04 26.40 9.49
CA GLY A 146 -33.88 25.60 9.06
C GLY A 146 -32.58 25.93 9.78
N GLU A 147 -32.56 26.95 10.64
CA GLU A 147 -31.43 27.24 11.51
C GLU A 147 -31.65 26.58 12.87
N LEU A 148 -30.61 25.93 13.40
CA LEU A 148 -30.64 25.42 14.76
C LEU A 148 -30.52 26.60 15.72
N LYS A 149 -31.39 26.64 16.72
CA LYS A 149 -31.32 27.60 17.82
C LYS A 149 -31.40 26.86 19.15
N TYR A 150 -31.09 27.59 20.21
CA TYR A 150 -31.17 27.07 21.56
C TYR A 150 -31.80 28.08 22.51
N ARG A 151 -32.41 27.56 23.58
CA ARG A 151 -32.94 28.36 24.69
C ARG A 151 -32.61 27.67 26.01
N LYS A 152 -32.16 28.43 27.01
CA LYS A 152 -31.98 27.92 28.37
C LYS A 152 -33.35 27.74 29.04
N ARG A 153 -33.71 26.52 29.39
CA ARG A 153 -34.99 26.18 30.06
C ARG A 153 -34.90 26.19 31.58
N TRP A 154 -33.75 25.81 32.13
CA TRP A 154 -33.55 25.72 33.58
C TRP A 154 -32.08 25.85 33.98
N GLN A 155 -31.84 26.27 35.22
CA GLN A 155 -30.52 26.29 35.84
C GLN A 155 -30.62 26.10 37.35
N ALA A 156 -29.60 25.49 37.95
CA ALA A 156 -29.43 25.42 39.40
C ALA A 156 -27.95 25.60 39.77
N ASN A 157 -27.66 26.64 40.55
CA ASN A 157 -26.32 26.88 41.07
C ASN A 157 -25.93 25.76 42.05
N GLN A 158 -24.68 25.29 41.94
CA GLN A 158 -24.14 24.22 42.78
C GLN A 158 -22.94 24.73 43.57
N VAL A 159 -22.82 24.30 44.82
CA VAL A 159 -21.69 24.68 45.69
C VAL A 159 -20.41 23.94 45.30
N ASN A 160 -20.56 22.69 44.86
CA ASN A 160 -19.45 21.86 44.38
C ASN A 160 -19.61 21.61 42.88
N PRO A 161 -18.51 21.51 42.12
CA PRO A 161 -18.54 21.17 40.70
C PRO A 161 -19.40 19.94 40.40
N VAL A 162 -20.18 19.99 39.33
CA VAL A 162 -20.92 18.84 38.81
C VAL A 162 -20.00 18.06 37.88
N THR A 163 -19.58 16.87 38.29
CA THR A 163 -18.55 16.11 37.56
C THR A 163 -19.13 14.92 36.79
N GLU A 164 -20.30 14.43 37.18
CA GLU A 164 -21.00 13.34 36.48
C GLU A 164 -22.50 13.65 36.36
N ILE A 165 -23.06 13.36 35.19
CA ILE A 165 -24.48 13.46 34.82
C ILE A 165 -24.94 12.15 34.18
N LEU A 166 -26.13 11.69 34.56
CA LEU A 166 -26.99 10.80 33.77
C LEU A 166 -28.36 11.46 33.62
N VAL A 167 -29.06 11.19 32.51
CA VAL A 167 -30.37 11.78 32.23
C VAL A 167 -31.25 10.75 31.54
N THR A 168 -32.55 10.75 31.83
CA THR A 168 -33.53 9.96 31.05
C THR A 168 -33.72 10.57 29.66
N PRO A 169 -34.03 9.79 28.61
CA PRO A 169 -34.24 10.32 27.25
C PRO A 169 -35.26 11.47 27.17
N ASN A 170 -36.31 11.41 28.00
CA ASN A 170 -37.36 12.42 28.13
C ASN A 170 -37.07 13.52 29.17
N SER A 171 -35.87 13.60 29.73
CA SER A 171 -35.46 14.56 30.78
C SER A 171 -36.26 14.54 32.10
N LYS A 172 -37.16 13.57 32.30
CA LYS A 172 -37.92 13.36 33.54
C LYS A 172 -37.03 13.30 34.78
N MET A 173 -35.86 12.68 34.66
CA MET A 173 -34.92 12.54 35.77
C MET A 173 -33.50 12.87 35.33
N ILE A 174 -32.85 13.77 36.05
CA ILE A 174 -31.43 14.11 35.89
C ILE A 174 -30.71 13.67 37.17
N MET A 175 -29.64 12.90 37.04
CA MET A 175 -28.85 12.43 38.17
C MET A 175 -27.46 13.06 38.12
N THR A 176 -26.99 13.58 39.24
CA THR A 176 -25.71 14.29 39.33
C THR A 176 -24.88 13.89 40.53
N LYS A 177 -23.55 14.00 40.39
CA LYS A 177 -22.56 13.73 41.44
C LYS A 177 -21.47 14.80 41.42
N SER A 178 -20.97 15.19 42.60
CA SER A 178 -19.95 16.22 42.76
C SER A 178 -18.60 15.67 43.22
N GLY A 179 -17.72 15.32 42.27
CA GLY A 179 -16.38 14.80 42.52
C GLY A 179 -16.33 13.27 42.65
N SER A 180 -15.12 12.71 42.63
CA SER A 180 -14.94 11.25 42.63
C SER A 180 -15.28 10.58 43.97
N PHE A 181 -15.17 11.31 45.09
CA PHE A 181 -15.41 10.82 46.45
C PHE A 181 -16.79 11.18 47.00
N ASP A 182 -17.70 11.66 46.16
CA ASP A 182 -19.05 11.97 46.61
C ASP A 182 -19.80 10.70 47.02
N ARG A 183 -20.50 10.80 48.13
CA ARG A 183 -21.36 9.76 48.68
C ARG A 183 -22.77 9.83 48.11
N LEU A 184 -23.26 11.04 47.85
CA LEU A 184 -24.68 11.24 47.60
C LEU A 184 -24.91 11.52 46.12
N ILE A 185 -25.64 10.64 45.45
CA ILE A 185 -26.20 10.95 44.13
C ILE A 185 -27.39 11.88 44.34
N LYS A 186 -27.36 13.04 43.68
CA LYS A 186 -28.49 13.99 43.59
C LYS A 186 -29.37 13.59 42.42
N VAL A 187 -30.64 13.34 42.69
CA VAL A 187 -31.66 13.02 41.70
C VAL A 187 -32.61 14.19 41.57
N TRP A 188 -32.65 14.80 40.39
CA TRP A 188 -33.51 15.91 40.04
C TRP A 188 -34.68 15.36 39.23
N THR A 189 -35.87 15.35 39.81
CA THR A 189 -37.10 14.86 39.17
C THR A 189 -37.88 16.05 38.63
N ARG A 190 -38.20 16.03 37.34
CA ARG A 190 -38.93 17.11 36.65
C ARG A 190 -40.38 17.14 37.14
N ILE A 191 -40.80 18.29 37.69
CA ILE A 191 -42.15 18.52 38.22
C ILE A 191 -43.04 19.15 37.15
N SER A 192 -42.45 19.99 36.30
CA SER A 192 -43.16 20.72 35.27
C SER A 192 -42.36 20.75 33.97
N TYR A 193 -43.08 20.52 32.88
CA TYR A 193 -42.59 20.69 31.52
C TYR A 193 -43.07 22.04 30.98
N GLY A 194 -42.20 22.76 30.28
CA GLY A 194 -42.55 24.04 29.66
C GLY A 194 -41.34 24.96 29.49
N ASP A 195 -41.36 25.81 28.47
CA ASP A 195 -40.20 26.64 28.11
C ASP A 195 -39.81 27.67 29.18
N GLU A 196 -40.76 28.14 29.98
CA GLU A 196 -40.53 29.18 31.01
C GLU A 196 -40.65 28.67 32.43
N ASN A 197 -41.35 27.55 32.63
CA ASN A 197 -41.76 27.06 33.94
C ASN A 197 -41.18 25.68 34.25
N THR A 198 -40.09 25.27 33.58
CA THR A 198 -39.45 23.99 33.90
C THR A 198 -38.89 24.02 35.33
N LEU A 199 -39.34 23.08 36.17
CA LEU A 199 -38.92 22.94 37.56
C LEU A 199 -38.53 21.50 37.87
N PHE A 200 -37.57 21.35 38.78
CA PHE A 200 -37.08 20.07 39.27
C PHE A 200 -37.13 20.04 40.80
N GLU A 201 -37.54 18.91 41.36
CA GLU A 201 -37.38 18.56 42.77
C GLU A 201 -36.10 17.76 42.96
N VAL A 202 -35.33 18.03 44.01
CA VAL A 202 -34.08 17.32 44.29
C VAL A 202 -34.23 16.34 45.45
N THR A 203 -33.86 15.08 45.21
CA THR A 203 -33.77 14.01 46.20
C THR A 203 -32.33 13.49 46.26
N TYR A 204 -31.86 13.11 47.44
CA TYR A 204 -30.53 12.52 47.62
C TYR A 204 -30.65 11.03 47.89
N LEU A 205 -29.93 10.19 47.14
CA LEU A 205 -29.89 8.75 47.41
C LEU A 205 -29.05 8.48 48.67
N PRO A 206 -29.65 7.94 49.76
CA PRO A 206 -29.01 7.85 51.08
C PRO A 206 -28.00 6.71 51.17
N HIS A 207 -26.85 6.84 50.50
CA HIS A 207 -25.74 5.90 50.62
C HIS A 207 -25.13 5.93 52.04
N PRO A 208 -24.62 4.80 52.58
CA PRO A 208 -24.10 4.74 53.95
C PRO A 208 -22.96 5.73 54.22
N GLN A 209 -22.88 6.26 55.45
CA GLN A 209 -21.77 7.14 55.83
C GLN A 209 -20.43 6.40 55.77
N GLY A 210 -19.37 7.11 55.39
CA GLY A 210 -18.02 6.55 55.22
C GLY A 210 -17.81 5.81 53.89
N THR A 211 -18.79 5.80 52.99
CA THR A 211 -18.66 5.26 51.64
C THR A 211 -18.77 6.37 50.59
N PHE A 212 -18.29 6.09 49.39
CA PHE A 212 -18.50 6.92 48.21
C PHE A 212 -18.92 6.06 47.02
N VAL A 213 -19.63 6.66 46.07
CA VAL A 213 -20.09 5.97 44.86
C VAL A 213 -18.94 5.91 43.87
N ILE A 214 -18.57 4.73 43.39
CA ILE A 214 -17.54 4.54 42.36
C ILE A 214 -18.17 4.68 40.97
N ASP A 215 -19.32 4.04 40.78
CA ASP A 215 -20.03 4.02 39.51
C ASP A 215 -21.53 3.91 39.73
N TYR A 216 -22.31 4.43 38.79
CA TYR A 216 -23.75 4.30 38.81
C TYR A 216 -24.31 4.32 37.39
N HIS A 217 -25.44 3.66 37.22
CA HIS A 217 -26.08 3.42 35.93
C HIS A 217 -27.58 3.60 36.07
N LEU A 218 -28.20 4.25 35.11
CA LEU A 218 -29.64 4.43 35.04
C LEU A 218 -30.19 3.44 34.02
N LYS A 219 -31.10 2.55 34.45
CA LYS A 219 -31.74 1.57 33.56
C LYS A 219 -32.63 2.32 32.55
N LYS A 220 -32.49 2.01 31.26
CA LYS A 220 -33.33 2.50 30.18
C LYS A 220 -34.73 1.89 30.31
N GLN A 221 -35.75 2.73 30.28
CA GLN A 221 -37.14 2.27 30.21
C GLN A 221 -37.43 1.71 28.82
N ILE A 222 -38.19 0.62 28.77
CA ILE A 222 -38.68 0.04 27.51
C ILE A 222 -39.98 0.76 27.17
N THR A 223 -39.97 1.65 26.18
CA THR A 223 -41.21 2.20 25.62
C THR A 223 -41.98 1.07 24.93
N GLU A 224 -43.22 0.79 25.35
CA GLU A 224 -44.07 -0.29 24.82
C GLU A 224 -44.55 -0.06 23.37
N GLU A 225 -43.68 0.30 22.43
CA GLU A 225 -43.97 0.10 20.99
C GLU A 225 -43.79 -1.37 20.58
N ASP A 226 -43.04 -2.17 21.36
CA ASP A 226 -42.80 -3.60 21.12
C ASP A 226 -43.96 -4.52 21.53
N LYS A 227 -44.87 -4.07 22.41
CA LYS A 227 -46.19 -4.68 22.51
C LYS A 227 -47.06 -3.94 21.53
N LYS A 228 -47.38 -4.56 20.39
CA LYS A 228 -48.53 -4.13 19.59
C LYS A 228 -49.67 -3.88 20.57
N ASN A 229 -50.04 -2.61 20.74
CA ASN A 229 -51.19 -2.20 21.52
C ASN A 229 -52.41 -2.84 20.85
N GLU A 230 -52.71 -4.09 21.18
CA GLU A 230 -54.00 -4.72 20.94
C GLU A 230 -54.97 -3.95 21.82
N ILE A 231 -55.47 -2.86 21.26
CA ILE A 231 -56.65 -2.19 21.79
C ILE A 231 -57.73 -3.26 21.74
N ASP A 232 -58.24 -3.66 22.90
CA ASP A 232 -59.43 -4.48 22.98
C ASP A 232 -60.48 -3.90 22.02
N ALA A 233 -61.03 -4.71 21.12
CA ALA A 233 -61.96 -4.24 20.09
C ALA A 233 -63.16 -3.47 20.69
N SER A 234 -63.49 -3.72 21.95
CA SER A 234 -64.51 -2.98 22.71
C SER A 234 -64.13 -1.53 23.04
N MET A 235 -62.84 -1.20 23.07
CA MET A 235 -62.30 0.10 23.48
C MET A 235 -61.92 1.01 22.31
N ALA A 236 -61.91 0.49 21.08
CA ALA A 236 -61.50 1.22 19.87
C ALA A 236 -62.36 2.47 19.55
N ASN A 237 -63.57 2.58 20.11
CA ASN A 237 -64.49 3.69 19.87
C ASN A 237 -64.32 4.87 20.84
N ILE A 238 -63.42 4.77 21.82
CA ILE A 238 -63.16 5.87 22.76
C ILE A 238 -62.18 6.85 22.11
N LYS A 239 -62.68 8.05 21.78
CA LYS A 239 -61.87 9.14 21.23
C LYS A 239 -60.70 9.45 22.19
N ASN A 240 -59.49 9.54 21.65
CA ASN A 240 -58.26 9.86 22.36
C ASN A 240 -57.83 8.85 23.44
N ILE A 241 -58.33 7.60 23.43
CA ILE A 241 -57.92 6.60 24.43
C ILE A 241 -56.41 6.30 24.39
N ARG A 242 -55.76 6.47 23.23
CA ARG A 242 -54.31 6.35 23.09
C ARG A 242 -53.53 7.37 23.92
N ASP A 243 -54.07 8.58 24.12
CA ASP A 243 -53.44 9.62 24.93
C ASP A 243 -53.57 9.31 26.43
N TYR A 244 -54.65 8.62 26.83
CA TYR A 244 -54.92 8.22 28.22
C TYR A 244 -54.29 6.86 28.61
N LEU A 245 -53.89 6.05 27.62
CA LEU A 245 -53.30 4.72 27.81
C LEU A 245 -51.77 4.74 27.85
N ASN A 246 -51.12 5.90 27.83
CA ASN A 246 -49.67 5.95 27.94
C ASN A 246 -49.24 5.64 29.40
N ASN A 247 -49.42 4.38 29.81
CA ASN A 247 -49.04 3.82 31.10
C ASN A 247 -47.51 3.86 31.33
N ALA A 248 -46.72 4.28 30.32
CA ALA A 248 -45.27 4.47 30.42
C ALA A 248 -44.87 5.45 31.53
N THR A 249 -45.76 6.38 31.93
CA THR A 249 -45.47 7.31 33.03
C THR A 249 -45.44 6.66 34.41
N ASP A 250 -46.10 5.52 34.60
CA ASP A 250 -46.30 4.89 35.91
C ASP A 250 -45.21 3.86 36.27
N GLU A 251 -44.30 3.56 35.34
CA GLU A 251 -43.18 2.67 35.62
C GLU A 251 -42.06 3.39 36.39
N GLY A 252 -41.60 2.75 37.46
CA GLY A 252 -40.52 3.24 38.30
C GLY A 252 -39.16 3.22 37.61
N GLU A 253 -38.37 4.27 37.79
CA GLU A 253 -36.96 4.32 37.36
C GLU A 253 -36.11 3.39 38.22
N VAL A 254 -35.19 2.63 37.60
CA VAL A 254 -34.25 1.75 38.30
C VAL A 254 -32.83 2.27 38.13
N ILE A 255 -32.10 2.35 39.25
CA ILE A 255 -30.75 2.88 39.31
C ILE A 255 -29.85 1.83 39.94
N TYR A 256 -28.75 1.53 39.28
CA TYR A 256 -27.68 0.71 39.82
C TYR A 256 -26.56 1.59 40.35
N SER A 257 -25.97 1.22 41.48
CA SER A 257 -24.79 1.91 42.01
C SER A 257 -23.79 0.93 42.60
N PHE A 258 -22.51 1.11 42.28
CA PHE A 258 -21.39 0.41 42.88
C PHE A 258 -20.57 1.37 43.74
N CYS A 259 -20.26 0.95 44.96
CA CYS A 259 -19.69 1.82 45.99
C CYS A 259 -18.37 1.29 46.56
N SER A 260 -17.64 2.17 47.24
CA SER A 260 -16.33 1.89 47.86
C SER A 260 -16.34 0.80 48.93
N ASP A 261 -17.51 0.38 49.41
CA ASP A 261 -17.69 -0.74 50.34
C ASP A 261 -17.86 -2.09 49.63
N TYR A 262 -17.57 -2.16 48.33
CA TYR A 262 -17.71 -3.34 47.48
C TYR A 262 -19.16 -3.86 47.39
N LYS A 263 -20.15 -2.98 47.59
CA LYS A 263 -21.56 -3.32 47.46
C LYS A 263 -22.15 -2.75 46.18
N PHE A 264 -22.87 -3.60 45.46
CA PHE A 264 -23.70 -3.23 44.33
C PHE A 264 -25.15 -3.09 44.81
N ARG A 265 -25.75 -1.92 44.60
CA ARG A 265 -27.08 -1.58 45.10
C ARG A 265 -28.03 -1.31 43.94
N VAL A 266 -29.28 -1.73 44.12
CA VAL A 266 -30.38 -1.46 43.19
C VAL A 266 -31.34 -0.53 43.90
N TRP A 267 -31.48 0.67 43.35
CA TRP A 267 -32.46 1.65 43.77
C TRP A 267 -33.59 1.68 42.76
N ALA A 268 -34.80 1.96 43.22
CA ALA A 268 -35.91 2.14 42.32
C ALA A 268 -36.91 3.14 42.87
N SER A 269 -37.49 3.94 41.98
CA SER A 269 -38.58 4.84 42.32
C SER A 269 -39.90 4.09 42.35
N CYS A 270 -40.69 4.28 43.41
CA CYS A 270 -42.09 3.87 43.42
C CYS A 270 -42.95 5.06 43.86
N GLU A 271 -44.11 5.23 43.24
CA GLU A 271 -45.08 6.18 43.74
C GLU A 271 -45.73 5.61 45.00
N HIS A 272 -45.57 6.31 46.12
CA HIS A 272 -46.20 5.95 47.39
C HIS A 272 -46.94 7.17 47.94
N SER A 273 -48.27 7.07 48.04
CA SER A 273 -49.13 8.15 48.55
C SER A 273 -49.01 9.48 47.77
N GLY A 274 -48.87 9.43 46.44
CA GLY A 274 -48.76 10.61 45.56
C GLY A 274 -47.36 11.23 45.49
N HIS A 275 -46.35 10.64 46.13
CA HIS A 275 -44.96 11.08 46.07
C HIS A 275 -44.07 9.99 45.49
N ASN A 276 -43.20 10.35 44.55
CA ASN A 276 -42.16 9.47 44.04
C ASN A 276 -41.03 9.33 45.07
N GLN A 277 -40.89 8.14 45.66
CA GLN A 277 -39.80 7.83 46.59
C GLN A 277 -38.81 6.88 45.94
N ILE A 278 -37.51 7.17 46.05
CA ILE A 278 -36.44 6.29 45.57
C ILE A 278 -35.78 5.60 46.77
N ASN A 279 -35.91 4.29 46.83
CA ASN A 279 -35.39 3.46 47.92
C ASN A 279 -34.36 2.43 47.41
N ASN A 280 -33.48 1.97 48.29
CA ASN A 280 -32.58 0.84 48.01
C ASN A 280 -33.35 -0.47 48.23
N TRP A 281 -33.64 -1.20 47.15
CA TRP A 281 -34.47 -2.40 47.17
C TRP A 281 -33.65 -3.69 47.27
N ALA A 282 -32.40 -3.68 46.82
CA ALA A 282 -31.54 -4.83 46.89
C ALA A 282 -30.06 -4.45 46.95
N THR A 283 -29.27 -5.25 47.64
CA THR A 283 -27.83 -5.03 47.78
C THR A 283 -27.10 -6.36 47.67
N LEU A 284 -26.16 -6.45 46.74
CA LEU A 284 -25.25 -7.57 46.55
C LEU A 284 -23.88 -7.19 47.11
N ASP A 285 -23.33 -8.06 47.96
CA ASP A 285 -21.96 -7.93 48.46
C ASP A 285 -20.98 -8.59 47.48
N LEU A 286 -20.04 -7.80 46.94
CA LEU A 286 -19.04 -8.25 45.97
C LEU A 286 -17.65 -8.41 46.58
N LYS A 287 -17.49 -8.19 47.90
CA LYS A 287 -16.18 -8.15 48.56
C LYS A 287 -15.37 -9.45 48.42
N GLU A 288 -16.05 -10.59 48.36
CA GLU A 288 -15.41 -11.91 48.25
C GLU A 288 -15.30 -12.42 46.80
N VAL A 289 -15.79 -11.65 45.82
CA VAL A 289 -15.83 -12.11 44.42
C VAL A 289 -14.43 -12.14 43.80
N PHE A 290 -13.67 -11.06 43.98
CA PHE A 290 -12.27 -10.94 43.58
C PHE A 290 -11.51 -10.16 44.64
N SER A 291 -10.19 -10.36 44.71
CA SER A 291 -9.30 -9.54 45.56
C SER A 291 -9.38 -8.05 45.21
N LYS A 292 -9.54 -7.74 43.92
CA LYS A 292 -9.72 -6.40 43.39
C LYS A 292 -10.68 -6.40 42.21
N ILE A 293 -11.72 -5.58 42.30
CA ILE A 293 -12.68 -5.34 41.23
C ILE A 293 -12.23 -4.10 40.47
N SER A 294 -12.08 -4.21 39.15
CA SER A 294 -11.66 -3.13 38.26
C SER A 294 -12.85 -2.30 37.77
N THR A 295 -13.94 -2.95 37.39
CA THR A 295 -15.18 -2.32 36.95
C THR A 295 -16.37 -3.27 37.11
N VAL A 296 -17.56 -2.70 37.11
CA VAL A 296 -18.83 -3.41 36.91
C VAL A 296 -19.43 -2.99 35.57
N ILE A 297 -20.15 -3.89 34.91
CA ILE A 297 -20.86 -3.61 33.65
C ILE A 297 -22.27 -4.18 33.78
N VAL A 298 -23.27 -3.35 33.53
CA VAL A 298 -24.68 -3.77 33.53
C VAL A 298 -25.14 -3.90 32.07
N ILE A 299 -25.56 -5.10 31.68
CA ILE A 299 -26.20 -5.37 30.40
C ILE A 299 -27.69 -5.51 30.65
N GLU A 300 -28.43 -4.50 30.19
CA GLU A 300 -29.86 -4.39 30.45
C GLU A 300 -30.69 -5.32 29.56
N ASN A 301 -31.86 -5.67 30.08
CA ASN A 301 -32.88 -6.45 29.38
C ASN A 301 -33.19 -5.90 27.98
N TYR A 302 -33.20 -4.57 27.83
CA TYR A 302 -33.36 -3.88 26.55
C TYR A 302 -32.41 -4.44 25.47
N HIS A 303 -31.12 -4.58 25.77
CA HIS A 303 -30.15 -5.15 24.83
C HIS A 303 -30.25 -6.68 24.71
N LEU A 304 -30.63 -7.36 25.80
CA LEU A 304 -30.72 -8.82 25.82
C LEU A 304 -31.89 -9.34 24.97
N ARG A 305 -32.97 -8.56 24.79
CA ARG A 305 -34.15 -8.92 23.98
C ARG A 305 -33.83 -9.14 22.50
N GLU A 306 -32.88 -8.37 21.97
CA GLU A 306 -32.44 -8.48 20.58
C GLU A 306 -31.26 -9.44 20.39
N THR A 307 -30.64 -9.90 21.49
CA THR A 307 -29.40 -10.69 21.45
C THR A 307 -29.57 -12.03 22.19
N LEU A 308 -29.37 -12.06 23.51
CA LEU A 308 -29.32 -13.28 24.30
C LEU A 308 -30.68 -14.00 24.45
N ILE A 309 -31.77 -13.26 24.69
CA ILE A 309 -33.08 -13.84 25.02
C ILE A 309 -33.64 -14.72 23.88
N PRO A 310 -33.61 -14.29 22.60
CA PRO A 310 -33.99 -15.16 21.48
C PRO A 310 -33.15 -16.44 21.40
N ALA A 311 -31.85 -16.35 21.68
CA ALA A 311 -30.97 -17.52 21.70
C ALA A 311 -31.31 -18.47 22.86
N LEU A 312 -31.60 -17.95 24.06
CA LEU A 312 -32.01 -18.74 25.21
C LEU A 312 -33.31 -19.51 24.97
N LYS A 313 -34.32 -18.86 24.36
CA LYS A 313 -35.60 -19.49 24.00
C LYS A 313 -35.46 -20.67 23.04
N ASN A 314 -34.40 -20.66 22.21
CA ASN A 314 -34.13 -21.67 21.19
C ASN A 314 -33.03 -22.67 21.60
N SER A 315 -32.53 -22.61 22.85
CA SER A 315 -31.40 -23.43 23.32
C SER A 315 -31.76 -24.24 24.56
N ASP A 316 -31.18 -25.43 24.70
CA ASP A 316 -31.27 -26.25 25.93
C ASP A 316 -30.30 -25.77 27.04
N CYS A 317 -30.05 -24.46 27.12
CA CYS A 317 -29.07 -23.89 28.05
C CYS A 317 -29.51 -24.05 29.51
N THR A 318 -28.75 -24.77 30.31
CA THR A 318 -29.07 -24.94 31.74
C THR A 318 -28.62 -23.77 32.62
N LEU A 319 -27.78 -22.87 32.11
CA LEU A 319 -27.19 -21.76 32.89
C LEU A 319 -28.23 -20.76 33.40
N PHE A 320 -29.37 -20.63 32.72
CA PHE A 320 -30.43 -19.67 33.04
C PHE A 320 -31.72 -20.34 33.53
N ASN A 321 -31.67 -21.63 33.87
CA ASN A 321 -32.84 -22.37 34.34
C ASN A 321 -33.39 -21.79 35.64
N GLY A 322 -34.71 -21.61 35.70
CA GLY A 322 -35.41 -21.08 36.87
C GLY A 322 -35.40 -19.56 37.00
N LEU A 323 -34.78 -18.84 36.06
CA LEU A 323 -34.81 -17.38 35.97
C LEU A 323 -35.94 -16.91 35.04
N ASP A 324 -36.56 -15.78 35.37
CA ASP A 324 -37.43 -15.09 34.42
C ASP A 324 -36.58 -14.37 33.38
N ILE A 325 -36.37 -15.01 32.24
CA ILE A 325 -35.58 -14.45 31.14
C ILE A 325 -36.20 -13.19 30.53
N ASN A 326 -37.48 -12.91 30.76
CA ASN A 326 -38.13 -11.71 30.22
C ASN A 326 -37.91 -10.48 31.12
N ASP A 327 -37.61 -10.67 32.40
CA ASP A 327 -37.23 -9.62 33.36
C ASP A 327 -35.83 -9.93 33.93
N LEU A 328 -34.84 -9.82 33.03
CA LEU A 328 -33.45 -10.21 33.27
C LEU A 328 -32.50 -9.10 32.83
N ASP A 329 -31.67 -8.62 33.76
CA ASP A 329 -30.45 -7.86 33.48
C ASP A 329 -29.23 -8.72 33.86
N LEU A 330 -28.07 -8.45 33.27
CA LEU A 330 -26.81 -9.13 33.63
C LEU A 330 -25.80 -8.14 34.20
N LEU A 331 -25.25 -8.47 35.37
CA LEU A 331 -24.14 -7.76 35.99
C LEU A 331 -22.85 -8.54 35.76
N PHE A 332 -21.90 -7.92 35.07
CA PHE A 332 -20.54 -8.41 34.89
C PHE A 332 -19.65 -7.71 35.91
N VAL A 333 -19.10 -8.46 36.84
CA VAL A 333 -18.09 -8.00 37.79
C VAL A 333 -16.74 -8.42 37.22
N VAL A 334 -15.86 -7.46 36.96
CA VAL A 334 -14.58 -7.70 36.28
C VAL A 334 -13.42 -7.47 37.26
N SER A 335 -12.44 -8.36 37.26
CA SER A 335 -11.20 -8.20 38.04
C SER A 335 -10.17 -7.34 37.31
N ASP A 336 -9.11 -6.94 38.01
CA ASP A 336 -7.91 -6.31 37.41
C ASP A 336 -7.12 -7.26 36.49
N THR A 337 -7.30 -8.56 36.65
CA THR A 337 -6.75 -9.62 35.80
C THR A 337 -7.63 -9.98 34.60
N ALA A 338 -8.77 -9.29 34.39
CA ALA A 338 -9.74 -9.54 33.32
C ALA A 338 -10.64 -10.79 33.48
N GLU A 339 -10.67 -11.40 34.67
CA GLU A 339 -11.66 -12.43 35.04
C GLU A 339 -13.03 -11.80 35.23
N VAL A 340 -14.08 -12.52 34.83
CA VAL A 340 -15.45 -12.01 34.83
C VAL A 340 -16.35 -12.96 35.63
N LYS A 341 -17.07 -12.40 36.60
CA LYS A 341 -18.17 -13.07 37.29
C LYS A 341 -19.49 -12.45 36.83
N ILE A 342 -20.42 -13.29 36.37
CA ILE A 342 -21.72 -12.85 35.85
C ILE A 342 -22.80 -13.15 36.89
N TYR A 343 -23.65 -12.16 37.17
CA TYR A 343 -24.86 -12.31 37.97
C TYR A 343 -26.08 -11.94 37.13
N ALA A 344 -27.09 -12.80 37.14
CA ALA A 344 -28.42 -12.45 36.67
C ALA A 344 -29.15 -11.65 37.75
N ILE A 345 -29.72 -10.51 37.36
CA ILE A 345 -30.59 -9.71 38.20
C ILE A 345 -32.02 -9.89 37.67
N THR A 346 -32.93 -10.41 38.49
CA THR A 346 -34.34 -10.65 38.12
C THR A 346 -35.31 -10.02 39.10
N ASN A 347 -36.60 -9.96 38.74
CA ASN A 347 -37.68 -9.29 39.49
C ASN A 347 -37.45 -7.77 39.63
N ILE A 348 -36.84 -7.15 38.63
CA ILE A 348 -36.51 -5.72 38.62
C ILE A 348 -37.71 -4.90 38.15
N SER A 349 -38.46 -5.40 37.15
CA SER A 349 -39.53 -4.64 36.49
C SER A 349 -40.86 -4.67 37.27
N GLN A 350 -40.88 -5.26 38.46
CA GLN A 350 -42.06 -5.21 39.34
C GLN A 350 -42.23 -3.79 39.91
N CYS A 351 -43.47 -3.30 40.02
CA CYS A 351 -43.79 -2.03 40.67
C CYS A 351 -44.70 -2.28 41.90
N PRO A 352 -44.22 -2.09 43.14
CA PRO A 352 -42.83 -1.82 43.51
C PRO A 352 -41.92 -3.04 43.27
N PRO A 353 -40.59 -2.84 43.11
CA PRO A 353 -39.68 -3.95 42.88
C PRO A 353 -39.51 -4.77 44.16
N THR A 354 -40.21 -5.89 44.26
CA THR A 354 -40.13 -6.77 45.43
C THR A 354 -39.26 -7.99 45.14
N LYS A 355 -38.40 -8.36 46.09
CA LYS A 355 -37.56 -9.57 46.02
C LYS A 355 -36.67 -9.63 44.76
N ILE A 356 -35.97 -8.55 44.42
CA ILE A 356 -34.90 -8.58 43.41
C ILE A 356 -33.88 -9.66 43.81
N LEU A 357 -33.57 -10.56 42.88
CA LEU A 357 -32.65 -11.67 43.11
C LEU A 357 -31.37 -11.48 42.29
N PHE A 358 -30.23 -11.75 42.93
CA PHE A 358 -28.94 -11.87 42.26
C PHE A 358 -28.56 -13.35 42.17
N THR A 359 -28.67 -13.93 40.99
CA THR A 359 -28.32 -15.34 40.76
C THR A 359 -26.99 -15.43 40.04
N PRO A 360 -25.92 -16.00 40.64
CA PRO A 360 -24.64 -16.16 39.95
C PRO A 360 -24.78 -17.14 38.78
N ILE A 361 -24.36 -16.72 37.59
CA ILE A 361 -24.28 -17.59 36.42
C ILE A 361 -22.96 -18.36 36.49
N SER A 362 -23.05 -19.69 36.46
CA SER A 362 -21.89 -20.58 36.61
C SER A 362 -21.03 -20.59 35.34
N GLY A 363 -19.73 -20.36 35.51
CA GLY A 363 -18.76 -20.36 34.42
C GLY A 363 -17.46 -19.65 34.81
N ASN A 364 -16.38 -20.00 34.12
CA ASN A 364 -15.09 -19.31 34.22
C ASN A 364 -14.93 -18.40 33.02
N TYR A 365 -15.43 -17.16 33.14
CA TYR A 365 -15.40 -16.18 32.07
C TYR A 365 -14.19 -15.26 32.21
N HIS A 366 -13.64 -14.83 31.08
CA HIS A 366 -12.46 -13.98 31.05
C HIS A 366 -12.46 -13.20 29.73
N PHE A 367 -12.14 -11.91 29.80
CA PHE A 367 -11.86 -11.15 28.58
C PHE A 367 -10.46 -11.50 28.06
N GLY A 368 -10.27 -11.53 26.75
CA GLY A 368 -8.94 -11.74 26.20
C GLY A 368 -8.01 -10.55 26.46
N LYS A 369 -6.70 -10.81 26.36
CA LYS A 369 -5.62 -9.84 26.62
C LYS A 369 -5.65 -8.59 25.72
N ASN A 370 -6.27 -8.68 24.55
CA ASN A 370 -6.39 -7.57 23.61
C ASN A 370 -7.70 -6.81 23.84
N GLU A 371 -8.73 -7.49 24.33
CA GLU A 371 -10.06 -6.95 24.59
C GLU A 371 -10.06 -6.11 25.87
N TYR A 372 -9.26 -6.51 26.87
CA TYR A 372 -9.20 -5.87 28.18
C TYR A 372 -7.75 -5.59 28.63
N PRO A 373 -7.44 -4.39 29.18
CA PRO A 373 -6.12 -4.07 29.70
C PRO A 373 -5.88 -4.76 31.04
N LEU A 374 -4.67 -5.30 31.21
CA LEU A 374 -4.17 -5.69 32.53
C LEU A 374 -3.84 -4.43 33.33
N ILE A 375 -4.47 -4.27 34.49
CA ILE A 375 -4.33 -3.07 35.32
C ILE A 375 -3.39 -3.38 36.47
N ASN A 376 -2.21 -2.75 36.49
CA ASN A 376 -1.38 -2.74 37.69
C ASN A 376 -1.59 -1.43 38.45
N THR A 377 -2.39 -1.51 39.52
CA THR A 377 -2.76 -0.37 40.35
C THR A 377 -1.84 -0.30 41.58
N GLN A 378 -0.59 0.08 41.36
CA GLN A 378 0.34 0.36 42.47
C GLN A 378 0.30 1.84 42.84
N VAL A 379 0.16 2.11 44.13
CA VAL A 379 0.36 3.46 44.67
C VAL A 379 1.86 3.75 44.62
N LYS A 380 2.27 4.69 43.75
CA LYS A 380 3.69 5.02 43.53
C LYS A 380 4.35 5.68 44.74
N THR A 381 3.58 6.28 45.65
CA THR A 381 4.07 7.06 46.78
C THR A 381 3.97 6.29 48.09
N GLU A 382 5.04 6.30 48.89
CA GLU A 382 5.05 5.65 50.22
C GLU A 382 4.11 6.36 51.23
N LYS A 383 3.94 7.68 51.08
CA LYS A 383 3.06 8.50 51.93
C LYS A 383 1.84 8.98 51.14
N ILE A 384 0.69 8.43 51.47
CA ILE A 384 -0.61 8.89 50.96
C ILE A 384 -0.96 10.22 51.65
N SER A 385 -1.08 11.29 50.87
CA SER A 385 -1.55 12.60 51.32
C SER A 385 -2.95 12.89 50.78
N SER A 386 -3.70 13.80 51.41
CA SER A 386 -5.01 14.24 50.89
C SER A 386 -4.87 14.83 49.49
N SER A 387 -3.86 15.69 49.27
CA SER A 387 -3.58 16.29 47.96
C SER A 387 -3.26 15.25 46.88
N TYR A 388 -2.61 14.14 47.24
CA TYR A 388 -2.35 13.06 46.29
C TYR A 388 -3.63 12.27 45.98
N ILE A 389 -4.46 11.95 46.98
CA ILE A 389 -5.75 11.28 46.76
C ILE A 389 -6.68 12.11 45.86
N GLU A 390 -6.64 13.43 45.99
CA GLU A 390 -7.41 14.38 45.17
C GLU A 390 -6.79 14.65 43.79
N SER A 391 -5.57 14.17 43.53
CA SER A 391 -4.89 14.38 42.26
C SER A 391 -5.53 13.58 41.12
N GLU A 392 -5.48 14.14 39.90
CA GLU A 392 -5.91 13.43 38.69
C GLU A 392 -5.16 12.11 38.52
N GLU A 393 -3.87 12.06 38.87
CA GLU A 393 -3.07 10.83 38.82
C GLU A 393 -3.69 9.72 39.68
N PHE A 394 -4.01 9.99 40.95
CA PHE A 394 -4.61 8.97 41.82
C PHE A 394 -6.00 8.55 41.32
N ILE A 395 -6.81 9.51 40.88
CA ILE A 395 -8.17 9.23 40.38
C ILE A 395 -8.12 8.33 39.14
N THR A 396 -7.22 8.62 38.19
CA THR A 396 -7.11 7.91 36.91
C THR A 396 -6.30 6.62 36.99
N THR A 397 -5.43 6.44 37.98
CA THR A 397 -4.59 5.23 38.10
C THR A 397 -5.02 4.27 39.20
N VAL A 398 -5.59 4.76 40.30
CA VAL A 398 -5.93 3.95 41.47
C VAL A 398 -7.45 3.82 41.65
N LEU A 399 -8.18 4.94 41.59
CA LEU A 399 -9.60 4.97 41.97
C LEU A 399 -10.54 4.38 40.92
N LYS A 400 -10.46 4.83 39.66
CA LYS A 400 -11.34 4.38 38.57
C LYS A 400 -10.58 4.24 37.24
N PRO A 401 -9.57 3.36 37.13
CA PRO A 401 -8.66 3.34 35.98
C PRO A 401 -9.32 3.04 34.63
N LEU A 402 -10.49 2.40 34.64
CA LEU A 402 -11.26 2.10 33.45
C LEU A 402 -12.63 2.73 33.49
N LEU A 403 -13.07 3.24 32.34
CA LEU A 403 -14.46 3.61 32.11
C LEU A 403 -15.04 2.72 31.02
N VAL A 404 -16.18 2.10 31.31
CA VAL A 404 -17.00 1.42 30.30
C VAL A 404 -18.03 2.43 29.83
N LYS A 405 -17.92 2.83 28.56
CA LYS A 405 -18.83 3.78 27.93
C LYS A 405 -19.90 3.01 27.21
N GLU A 406 -21.15 3.22 27.65
CA GLU A 406 -22.46 2.79 27.11
C GLU A 406 -22.50 1.45 26.38
N ILE A 407 -23.49 0.62 26.65
CA ILE A 407 -23.67 -0.60 25.87
C ILE A 407 -24.64 -0.29 24.73
N CYS A 408 -24.27 -0.66 23.51
CA CYS A 408 -25.12 -0.49 22.34
C CYS A 408 -25.10 -1.75 21.49
N ILE A 409 -26.15 -2.01 20.73
CA ILE A 409 -26.15 -3.05 19.70
C ILE A 409 -25.47 -2.47 18.46
N LEU A 410 -24.57 -3.18 17.78
CA LEU A 410 -23.83 -2.61 16.64
C LEU A 410 -24.74 -2.10 15.53
N ASN A 411 -25.75 -2.90 15.15
CA ASN A 411 -26.81 -2.56 14.22
C ASN A 411 -27.93 -3.61 14.37
N GLU A 412 -29.18 -3.27 14.06
CA GLU A 412 -30.30 -4.23 14.07
C GLU A 412 -30.04 -5.47 13.21
N ARG A 413 -29.33 -5.33 12.08
CA ARG A 413 -28.96 -6.46 11.19
C ARG A 413 -27.72 -7.23 11.67
N VAL A 414 -27.01 -6.72 12.66
CA VAL A 414 -25.79 -7.31 13.23
C VAL A 414 -25.87 -7.22 14.76
N PRO A 415 -26.66 -8.09 15.42
CA PRO A 415 -27.04 -7.97 16.83
C PRO A 415 -25.90 -8.39 17.78
N PHE A 416 -24.77 -7.70 17.69
CA PHE A 416 -23.62 -7.84 18.59
C PHE A 416 -23.65 -6.70 19.60
N LEU A 417 -23.41 -7.01 20.87
CA LEU A 417 -23.19 -5.97 21.85
C LEU A 417 -21.85 -5.29 21.58
N THR A 418 -21.83 -3.98 21.72
CA THR A 418 -20.65 -3.15 21.61
C THR A 418 -20.45 -2.39 22.89
N PHE A 419 -19.19 -2.22 23.27
CA PHE A 419 -18.82 -1.38 24.39
C PHE A 419 -17.44 -0.78 24.15
N LEU A 420 -17.28 0.44 24.62
CA LEU A 420 -16.01 1.15 24.58
C LEU A 420 -15.36 1.13 25.96
N LEU A 421 -14.13 0.63 26.01
CA LEU A 421 -13.35 0.63 27.23
C LEU A 421 -12.27 1.70 27.14
N HIS A 422 -12.45 2.77 27.92
CA HIS A 422 -11.46 3.84 28.05
C HIS A 422 -10.51 3.50 29.20
N ASP A 423 -9.30 3.10 28.83
CA ASP A 423 -8.15 2.92 29.74
C ASP A 423 -7.52 4.29 29.99
N ARG A 424 -7.80 4.87 31.16
CA ARG A 424 -7.32 6.20 31.57
C ARG A 424 -5.89 6.19 32.11
N VAL A 425 -5.33 5.00 32.32
CA VAL A 425 -3.91 4.86 32.70
C VAL A 425 -3.04 5.06 31.46
N LYS A 426 -3.48 4.52 30.31
CA LYS A 426 -2.76 4.57 29.03
C LYS A 426 -3.36 5.56 28.02
N ASN A 427 -4.48 6.17 28.35
CA ASN A 427 -5.30 7.00 27.46
C ASN A 427 -5.61 6.29 26.14
N THR A 428 -6.07 5.04 26.23
CA THR A 428 -6.47 4.24 25.06
C THR A 428 -7.94 3.88 25.12
N LEU A 429 -8.55 3.74 23.95
CA LEU A 429 -9.94 3.35 23.81
C LEU A 429 -10.02 2.03 23.05
N ARG A 430 -10.58 1.00 23.67
CA ARG A 430 -10.79 -0.32 23.04
C ARG A 430 -12.25 -0.44 22.63
N PHE A 431 -12.46 -0.58 21.34
CA PHE A 431 -13.77 -0.88 20.77
C PHE A 431 -13.92 -2.38 20.65
N ASN A 432 -14.75 -2.92 21.54
CA ASN A 432 -15.01 -4.34 21.63
C ASN A 432 -16.42 -4.65 21.15
N ILE A 433 -16.54 -5.79 20.48
CA ILE A 433 -17.83 -6.43 20.25
C ILE A 433 -17.91 -7.69 21.11
N MET A 434 -19.14 -8.12 21.41
CA MET A 434 -19.42 -9.33 22.16
C MET A 434 -20.61 -10.06 21.54
N ASN A 435 -20.39 -11.32 21.18
CA ASN A 435 -21.47 -12.22 20.82
C ASN A 435 -22.03 -12.84 22.10
N ILE A 436 -23.01 -12.18 22.72
CA ILE A 436 -23.56 -12.65 23.98
C ILE A 436 -24.43 -13.91 23.82
N GLU A 437 -24.99 -14.17 22.64
CA GLU A 437 -25.78 -15.38 22.34
C GLU A 437 -25.03 -16.67 22.63
N LYS A 438 -23.69 -16.63 22.53
CA LYS A 438 -22.82 -17.76 22.85
C LYS A 438 -22.93 -18.24 24.30
N LEU A 439 -23.36 -17.38 25.23
CA LEU A 439 -23.68 -17.80 26.60
C LEU A 439 -24.84 -18.81 26.62
N ALA A 440 -25.83 -18.68 25.74
CA ALA A 440 -26.93 -19.65 25.60
C ALA A 440 -26.43 -21.03 25.12
N ARG A 441 -25.27 -21.12 24.46
CA ARG A 441 -24.68 -22.41 24.04
C ARG A 441 -23.79 -23.05 25.11
N GLY A 442 -23.72 -22.48 26.32
CA GLY A 442 -22.81 -22.93 27.39
C GLY A 442 -21.33 -22.71 27.04
N SER A 443 -21.03 -21.80 26.12
CA SER A 443 -19.67 -21.57 25.61
C SER A 443 -18.94 -20.42 26.34
N LYS A 444 -17.65 -20.24 26.05
CA LYS A 444 -16.85 -19.13 26.61
C LYS A 444 -17.43 -17.77 26.17
N LEU A 445 -17.28 -16.76 27.03
CA LEU A 445 -17.55 -15.37 26.67
C LEU A 445 -16.62 -14.96 25.51
N GLU A 446 -17.18 -14.73 24.32
CA GLU A 446 -16.41 -14.31 23.15
C GLU A 446 -16.59 -12.80 22.95
N SER A 447 -15.57 -12.07 23.41
CA SER A 447 -15.39 -10.67 23.05
C SER A 447 -14.24 -10.56 22.05
N VAL A 448 -14.38 -9.65 21.10
CA VAL A 448 -13.40 -9.40 20.04
C VAL A 448 -13.06 -7.92 20.01
N LEU A 449 -11.78 -7.61 20.08
CA LEU A 449 -11.28 -6.26 19.86
C LEU A 449 -11.36 -5.92 18.35
N ILE A 450 -12.25 -4.98 18.00
CA ILE A 450 -12.38 -4.49 16.62
C ILE A 450 -11.34 -3.42 16.31
N ASN A 451 -11.12 -2.50 17.24
CA ASN A 451 -10.07 -1.49 17.11
C ASN A 451 -9.56 -1.01 18.48
N LYS A 452 -8.29 -0.62 18.52
CA LYS A 452 -7.66 0.03 19.67
C LYS A 452 -7.23 1.43 19.26
N TYR A 453 -8.06 2.42 19.60
CA TYR A 453 -7.74 3.82 19.37
C TYR A 453 -6.73 4.29 20.41
N GLN A 454 -5.65 4.87 19.90
CA GLN A 454 -4.49 5.37 20.63
C GLN A 454 -3.77 6.31 19.67
N GLY A 455 -2.62 6.84 20.09
CA GLY A 455 -1.78 7.66 19.22
C GLY A 455 -0.94 8.59 20.07
N HIS A 456 -0.71 9.80 19.54
CA HIS A 456 -0.06 10.87 20.26
C HIS A 456 -1.08 11.91 20.72
N THR A 457 -0.66 12.74 21.67
CA THR A 457 -1.31 14.04 21.97
C THR A 457 -0.65 15.19 21.20
N LYS A 458 0.57 14.98 20.69
CA LYS A 458 1.37 15.96 19.94
C LYS A 458 1.73 15.45 18.54
N SER A 459 2.04 16.37 17.64
CA SER A 459 2.33 16.02 16.26
C SER A 459 3.59 15.17 16.10
N ILE A 460 3.50 14.17 15.23
CA ILE A 460 4.58 13.31 14.77
C ILE A 460 5.39 14.08 13.73
N ARG A 461 6.70 14.17 13.95
CA ARG A 461 7.64 14.84 13.04
C ARG A 461 8.37 13.84 12.14
N LYS A 462 8.78 12.71 12.70
CA LYS A 462 9.62 11.72 12.03
C LYS A 462 9.32 10.31 12.55
N LEU A 463 9.49 9.32 11.68
CA LEU A 463 9.36 7.91 11.94
C LEU A 463 10.70 7.21 11.68
N VAL A 464 11.02 6.20 12.50
CA VAL A 464 12.22 5.38 12.35
C VAL A 464 11.82 3.92 12.52
N LYS A 465 12.08 3.09 11.49
CA LYS A 465 11.86 1.64 11.54
C LYS A 465 13.09 0.95 12.14
N SER A 466 12.90 -0.22 12.73
CA SER A 466 14.02 -1.04 13.17
C SER A 466 14.82 -1.65 12.03
N ASN A 467 16.13 -1.74 12.25
CA ASN A 467 17.06 -2.27 11.26
C ASN A 467 17.38 -3.71 11.64
N SER A 468 16.45 -4.64 11.41
CA SER A 468 16.65 -6.04 11.75
C SER A 468 17.15 -6.86 10.55
N SER A 469 18.15 -7.71 10.81
CA SER A 469 18.74 -8.57 9.79
C SER A 469 17.83 -9.73 9.36
N PHE A 470 16.76 -10.13 10.09
CA PHE A 470 15.86 -11.23 9.66
C PHE A 470 14.50 -11.40 10.39
N SER A 471 13.97 -10.43 11.11
CA SER A 471 12.68 -10.58 11.78
C SER A 471 11.53 -10.07 10.91
N GLN A 472 10.57 -10.94 10.58
CA GLN A 472 9.19 -10.48 10.58
C GLN A 472 8.95 -9.78 11.93
N ASN A 473 8.24 -8.65 11.96
CA ASN A 473 7.88 -7.81 13.11
C ASN A 473 8.76 -6.59 13.42
N ASN A 474 9.28 -5.89 12.41
CA ASN A 474 9.93 -4.57 12.60
C ASN A 474 9.08 -3.64 13.50
N VAL A 475 9.75 -2.90 14.38
CA VAL A 475 9.14 -1.92 15.27
C VAL A 475 9.41 -0.51 14.79
N LEU A 476 8.68 0.44 15.36
CA LEU A 476 8.67 1.83 14.94
C LEU A 476 8.98 2.75 16.12
N LEU A 477 9.85 3.73 15.94
CA LEU A 477 9.95 4.89 16.82
C LEU A 477 9.23 6.07 16.16
N SER A 478 8.36 6.70 16.93
CA SER A 478 7.77 7.99 16.62
C SER A 478 8.55 9.10 17.31
N ILE A 479 8.90 10.14 16.55
CA ILE A 479 9.65 11.28 17.06
C ILE A 479 8.78 12.53 16.94
N SER A 480 8.61 13.23 18.05
CA SER A 480 7.91 14.51 18.13
C SER A 480 8.89 15.66 18.38
N ASN A 481 8.41 16.90 18.22
CA ASN A 481 9.14 18.09 18.69
C ASN A 481 9.14 18.21 20.22
N PHE A 482 8.30 17.45 20.91
CA PHE A 482 8.17 17.47 22.36
C PHE A 482 8.93 16.27 22.96
N PRO A 483 9.99 16.51 23.76
CA PRO A 483 10.84 15.48 24.35
C PRO A 483 10.11 14.32 25.02
N GLN A 484 8.97 14.62 25.66
CA GLN A 484 8.16 13.67 26.41
C GLN A 484 7.23 12.83 25.51
N HIS A 485 7.19 13.05 24.20
CA HIS A 485 6.22 12.41 23.31
C HIS A 485 6.87 11.59 22.18
N ASN A 486 8.02 10.96 22.46
CA ASN A 486 8.62 9.98 21.57
C ASN A 486 8.34 8.58 22.09
N TYR A 487 7.85 7.69 21.22
CA TYR A 487 7.43 6.36 21.63
C TYR A 487 7.85 5.27 20.64
N ILE A 488 8.21 4.11 21.20
CA ILE A 488 8.32 2.84 20.48
C ILE A 488 6.94 2.21 20.35
N TRP A 489 6.64 1.79 19.12
CA TRP A 489 5.43 1.15 18.67
C TRP A 489 5.74 -0.24 18.13
N GLU A 490 4.97 -1.22 18.57
CA GLU A 490 5.02 -2.59 18.05
C GLU A 490 3.83 -2.87 17.12
N PRO A 491 4.02 -3.63 16.02
CA PRO A 491 2.91 -4.14 15.22
C PRO A 491 1.96 -5.01 16.04
N MET A 492 0.66 -4.83 15.84
CA MET A 492 -0.40 -5.58 16.51
C MET A 492 -1.45 -6.00 15.49
N LEU A 493 -1.46 -7.28 15.12
CA LEU A 493 -2.50 -7.84 14.26
C LEU A 493 -3.75 -8.12 15.08
N LEU A 494 -4.87 -7.48 14.70
CA LEU A 494 -6.17 -7.68 15.33
C LEU A 494 -6.82 -8.98 14.82
N GLN A 495 -7.78 -9.52 15.57
CA GLN A 495 -8.53 -10.73 15.16
C GLN A 495 -9.29 -10.55 13.84
N THR A 496 -9.52 -9.29 13.44
CA THR A 496 -10.10 -8.90 12.14
C THR A 496 -9.10 -9.01 10.98
N ASN A 497 -7.88 -9.53 11.20
CA ASN A 497 -6.76 -9.51 10.25
C ASN A 497 -6.35 -8.10 9.78
N THR A 498 -6.68 -7.07 10.57
CA THR A 498 -6.23 -5.70 10.32
C THR A 498 -4.96 -5.41 11.12
N MET A 499 -3.98 -4.81 10.46
CA MET A 499 -2.75 -4.39 11.11
C MET A 499 -2.98 -3.07 11.86
N SER A 500 -2.66 -3.07 13.15
CA SER A 500 -2.58 -1.90 14.00
C SER A 500 -1.17 -1.79 14.59
N VAL A 501 -0.90 -0.74 15.36
CA VAL A 501 0.32 -0.64 16.18
C VAL A 501 -0.04 -0.33 17.62
N THR A 502 0.79 -0.72 18.57
CA THR A 502 0.58 -0.44 20.00
C THR A 502 1.77 0.28 20.62
N LYS A 503 1.50 1.33 21.40
CA LYS A 503 2.50 2.07 22.18
C LYS A 503 3.09 1.18 23.27
N ARG A 504 4.42 1.20 23.45
CA ARG A 504 5.15 0.34 24.40
C ARG A 504 6.15 1.06 25.29
N PHE A 505 7.02 1.87 24.70
CA PHE A 505 8.09 2.52 25.46
C PHE A 505 8.16 4.00 25.14
N GLN A 506 8.26 4.82 26.17
CA GLN A 506 8.52 6.25 26.06
C GLN A 506 10.03 6.52 26.10
N ILE A 507 10.53 7.29 25.15
CA ILE A 507 11.95 7.70 25.10
C ILE A 507 12.04 9.20 25.30
N ASN A 508 12.48 9.61 26.48
CA ASN A 508 12.53 11.02 26.86
C ASN A 508 13.97 11.58 26.75
N VAL A 509 14.29 12.13 25.59
CA VAL A 509 15.54 12.88 25.38
C VAL A 509 15.23 14.36 25.53
N GLU A 510 15.62 14.97 26.66
CA GLU A 510 15.28 16.36 27.02
C GLU A 510 15.63 17.40 25.93
N SER A 511 16.75 17.21 25.21
CA SER A 511 17.13 18.11 24.11
C SER A 511 16.25 17.97 22.85
N GLY A 512 15.37 16.97 22.81
CA GLY A 512 14.64 16.52 21.62
C GLY A 512 15.50 15.58 20.76
N ILE A 513 14.84 14.57 20.17
CA ILE A 513 15.47 13.59 19.28
C ILE A 513 15.52 14.16 17.85
N VAL A 514 16.72 14.15 17.26
CA VAL A 514 16.96 14.51 15.87
C VAL A 514 16.77 13.28 14.98
N ASN A 515 17.42 12.18 15.33
CA ASN A 515 17.36 10.89 14.63
C ASN A 515 17.61 9.72 15.60
N ALA A 516 17.38 8.49 15.14
CA ALA A 516 17.60 7.30 15.94
C ALA A 516 17.91 6.08 15.08
N VAL A 517 18.45 5.03 15.71
CA VAL A 517 18.51 3.67 15.17
C VAL A 517 17.94 2.70 16.20
N ILE A 518 17.30 1.63 15.74
CA ILE A 518 16.63 0.66 16.61
C ILE A 518 17.09 -0.75 16.26
N ILE A 519 17.46 -1.50 17.29
CA ILE A 519 17.68 -2.94 17.23
C ILE A 519 16.53 -3.61 17.96
N ASN A 520 15.63 -4.26 17.21
CA ASN A 520 14.52 -4.99 17.79
C ASN A 520 14.89 -6.43 18.13
N ASP A 521 14.09 -7.04 19.01
CA ASP A 521 14.23 -8.43 19.45
C ASP A 521 15.66 -8.84 19.79
N VAL A 522 16.33 -8.00 20.59
CA VAL A 522 17.70 -8.29 21.03
C VAL A 522 17.76 -9.53 21.93
N GLU A 523 16.62 -9.98 22.44
CA GLU A 523 16.37 -11.30 23.01
C GLU A 523 15.20 -11.97 22.28
N PRO A 524 15.10 -13.32 22.25
CA PRO A 524 13.92 -14.01 21.73
C PRO A 524 12.64 -13.52 22.45
N PRO A 525 11.60 -13.10 21.72
CA PRO A 525 10.34 -12.69 22.34
C PRO A 525 9.76 -13.79 23.22
N VAL A 526 9.29 -13.41 24.42
CA VAL A 526 8.55 -14.32 25.31
C VAL A 526 7.09 -13.89 25.31
N ASP A 527 6.25 -14.66 24.63
CA ASP A 527 4.85 -14.31 24.35
C ASP A 527 4.76 -12.95 23.62
N TRP A 528 4.33 -11.89 24.28
CA TRP A 528 4.25 -10.52 23.73
C TRP A 528 5.39 -9.60 24.20
N LYS A 529 6.25 -10.05 25.11
CA LYS A 529 7.33 -9.22 25.66
C LYS A 529 8.50 -9.24 24.70
N ARG A 530 8.88 -8.05 24.24
CA ARG A 530 10.00 -7.84 23.33
C ARG A 530 10.95 -6.84 23.97
N ARG A 531 12.26 -7.08 23.79
CA ARG A 531 13.32 -6.19 24.27
C ARG A 531 13.99 -5.53 23.07
N HIS A 532 14.17 -4.23 23.14
CA HIS A 532 14.74 -3.43 22.04
C HIS A 532 15.82 -2.49 22.58
N ILE A 533 16.84 -2.22 21.78
CA ILE A 533 17.84 -1.20 22.07
C ILE A 533 17.67 -0.05 21.08
N VAL A 534 17.61 1.16 21.59
CA VAL A 534 17.47 2.38 20.78
C VAL A 534 18.63 3.29 21.04
N VAL A 535 19.33 3.70 19.99
CA VAL A 535 20.36 4.73 20.07
C VAL A 535 19.79 5.98 19.41
N THR A 536 19.80 7.11 20.13
CA THR A 536 19.24 8.38 19.66
C THR A 536 20.34 9.43 19.60
N THR A 537 20.19 10.39 18.69
CA THR A 537 20.97 11.63 18.65
C THR A 537 20.05 12.81 18.95
N GLY A 538 20.46 13.66 19.90
CA GLY A 538 19.72 14.83 20.34
C GLY A 538 20.31 16.16 19.83
N ARG A 539 19.54 17.26 19.94
CA ARG A 539 19.94 18.60 19.44
C ARG A 539 21.13 19.25 20.17
N ASN A 540 21.51 18.73 21.35
CA ASN A 540 22.60 19.27 22.18
C ASN A 540 23.92 18.51 22.00
N ASN A 541 24.18 17.98 20.81
CA ASN A 541 25.39 17.20 20.49
C ASN A 541 25.51 15.98 21.41
N GLU A 542 24.38 15.34 21.72
CA GLU A 542 24.30 14.20 22.63
C GLU A 542 23.82 12.95 21.89
N ILE A 543 24.41 11.81 22.23
CA ILE A 543 23.91 10.49 21.87
C ILE A 543 23.53 9.77 23.14
N SER A 544 22.40 9.09 23.12
CA SER A 544 21.94 8.29 24.25
C SER A 544 21.49 6.91 23.82
N VAL A 545 21.80 5.91 24.65
CA VAL A 545 21.43 4.52 24.45
C VAL A 545 20.35 4.16 25.46
N TRP A 546 19.27 3.58 24.96
CA TRP A 546 18.07 3.25 25.73
C TRP A 546 17.78 1.77 25.63
N ASP A 547 17.51 1.15 26.77
CA ASP A 547 17.05 -0.23 26.87
C ASP A 547 15.53 -0.24 27.08
N CYS A 548 14.83 -0.69 26.05
CA CYS A 548 13.39 -0.88 26.06
C CYS A 548 13.09 -2.31 26.54
N ASN A 549 13.23 -2.54 27.85
CA ASN A 549 13.05 -3.84 28.49
C ASN A 549 11.86 -3.86 29.45
N GLY A 550 10.66 -3.95 28.89
CA GLY A 550 9.42 -3.92 29.66
C GLY A 550 9.02 -5.29 30.17
N SER A 551 8.85 -5.43 31.49
CA SER A 551 8.29 -6.65 32.10
C SER A 551 6.75 -6.69 32.08
N THR A 552 6.06 -5.58 31.78
CA THR A 552 4.59 -5.43 31.82
C THR A 552 4.01 -4.95 30.49
N ASN A 553 2.68 -4.89 30.39
CA ASN A 553 1.92 -4.53 29.17
C ASN A 553 1.82 -3.02 28.91
N ASP A 554 2.66 -2.21 29.54
CA ASP A 554 2.39 -0.79 29.78
C ASP A 554 3.26 0.13 28.92
N ASP A 555 2.78 1.36 28.69
CA ASP A 555 3.58 2.47 28.19
C ASP A 555 4.58 2.86 29.28
N GLN A 556 5.78 2.30 29.23
CA GLN A 556 6.81 2.47 30.25
C GLN A 556 7.93 3.39 29.76
N PRO A 557 8.54 4.21 30.63
CA PRO A 557 9.79 4.87 30.27
C PRO A 557 10.85 3.81 29.95
N ALA A 558 11.59 4.00 28.86
CA ALA A 558 12.77 3.20 28.56
C ALA A 558 13.91 3.56 29.53
N ASP A 559 14.76 2.59 29.86
CA ASP A 559 15.90 2.80 30.75
C ASP A 559 17.05 3.44 29.99
N LEU A 560 17.57 4.57 30.48
CA LEU A 560 18.76 5.19 29.93
C LEU A 560 20.00 4.40 30.37
N ILE A 561 20.72 3.81 29.42
CA ILE A 561 21.96 3.07 29.67
C ILE A 561 23.16 4.02 29.78
N THR A 562 23.34 4.86 28.75
CA THR A 562 24.43 5.83 28.72
C THR A 562 24.08 7.03 27.87
N LYS A 563 24.79 8.13 28.11
CA LYS A 563 24.68 9.39 27.39
C LYS A 563 26.07 9.96 27.17
N VAL A 564 26.43 10.17 25.91
CA VAL A 564 27.75 10.68 25.49
C VAL A 564 27.60 11.97 24.71
N LYS A 565 28.57 12.88 24.81
CA LYS A 565 28.62 14.09 24.00
C LYS A 565 29.44 13.83 22.74
N THR A 566 28.89 14.17 21.58
CA THR A 566 29.57 14.03 20.29
C THR A 566 30.59 15.15 20.07
N GLY A 567 30.40 16.33 20.67
CA GLY A 567 31.29 17.48 20.47
C GLY A 567 31.19 18.15 19.10
N VAL A 568 30.20 17.77 18.28
CA VAL A 568 29.91 18.39 16.97
C VAL A 568 28.66 19.24 17.10
N GLU A 569 28.74 20.55 16.83
CA GLU A 569 27.64 21.52 17.07
C GLU A 569 26.43 21.38 16.13
N LYS A 570 26.56 20.67 15.01
CA LYS A 570 25.48 20.51 14.03
C LYS A 570 24.83 19.14 14.19
N ASP A 571 23.55 19.07 13.83
CA ASP A 571 22.80 17.81 13.72
C ASP A 571 23.41 16.89 12.65
N PRO A 572 23.42 15.57 12.83
CA PRO A 572 23.92 14.64 11.82
C PRO A 572 22.97 14.60 10.61
N LEU A 573 23.57 14.63 9.43
CA LEU A 573 22.87 14.45 8.15
C LEU A 573 22.38 13.00 8.00
N VAL A 574 23.21 12.04 8.41
CA VAL A 574 22.91 10.60 8.38
C VAL A 574 23.27 9.97 9.72
N PHE A 575 22.39 9.09 10.22
CA PHE A 575 22.59 8.36 11.46
C PHE A 575 22.16 6.91 11.22
N VAL A 576 23.12 5.99 11.19
CA VAL A 576 22.95 4.61 10.70
C VAL A 576 23.63 3.61 11.62
N LEU A 577 23.23 2.35 11.47
CA LEU A 577 23.74 1.21 12.23
C LEU A 577 24.10 0.09 11.26
N THR A 578 25.21 -0.60 11.51
CA THR A 578 25.56 -1.86 10.85
C THR A 578 26.14 -2.87 11.85
N GLU A 579 26.21 -4.14 11.47
CA GLU A 579 26.73 -5.23 12.31
C GLU A 579 28.23 -5.47 12.03
N TYR A 580 29.01 -5.78 13.07
CA TYR A 580 30.38 -6.26 12.86
C TYR A 580 30.36 -7.67 12.28
N PRO A 581 31.30 -8.01 11.36
CA PRO A 581 31.34 -9.32 10.72
C PRO A 581 31.73 -10.47 11.66
N ASP A 582 32.32 -10.18 12.83
CA ASP A 582 32.87 -11.16 13.77
C ASP A 582 31.96 -11.44 14.98
N ASN A 583 30.65 -11.27 14.82
CA ASN A 583 29.67 -11.54 15.87
C ASN A 583 29.55 -13.02 16.23
N THR A 584 29.31 -13.29 17.51
CA THR A 584 29.16 -14.64 18.07
C THR A 584 27.81 -14.77 18.80
N GLN A 585 27.48 -15.98 19.27
CA GLN A 585 26.29 -16.17 20.13
C GLN A 585 26.44 -15.52 21.51
N ALA A 586 27.68 -15.31 21.99
CA ALA A 586 27.96 -14.72 23.30
C ALA A 586 28.10 -13.20 23.26
N GLU A 587 28.38 -12.62 22.10
CA GLU A 587 28.61 -11.19 21.93
C GLU A 587 28.18 -10.76 20.53
N ARG A 588 27.30 -9.75 20.47
CA ARG A 588 26.95 -9.06 19.23
C ARG A 588 27.38 -7.61 19.28
N LYS A 589 28.17 -7.21 18.31
CA LYS A 589 28.72 -5.87 18.15
C LYS A 589 28.07 -5.20 16.96
N TYR A 590 27.75 -3.92 17.13
CA TYR A 590 27.19 -3.06 16.11
C TYR A 590 27.97 -1.75 16.04
N CYS A 591 28.12 -1.21 14.84
CA CYS A 591 28.74 0.09 14.61
C CYS A 591 27.64 1.10 14.30
N VAL A 592 27.48 2.10 15.17
CA VAL A 592 26.64 3.28 14.94
C VAL A 592 27.50 4.35 14.31
N VAL A 593 27.06 4.92 13.20
CA VAL A 593 27.79 5.99 12.49
C VAL A 593 26.91 7.21 12.32
N ALA A 594 27.49 8.37 12.62
CA ALA A 594 26.91 9.68 12.37
C ALA A 594 27.77 10.46 11.37
N LEU A 595 27.18 10.85 10.24
CA LEU A 595 27.79 11.75 9.26
C LEU A 595 27.22 13.16 9.46
N TYR A 596 28.10 14.12 9.70
CA TYR A 596 27.77 15.54 9.87
C TYR A 596 28.20 16.35 8.65
N ALA A 597 27.88 17.66 8.65
CA ALA A 597 28.35 18.58 7.63
C ALA A 597 29.89 18.65 7.56
N HIS A 598 30.41 18.99 6.38
CA HIS A 598 31.86 19.07 6.10
C HIS A 598 32.64 17.76 6.32
N ASP A 599 31.99 16.61 6.09
CA ASP A 599 32.61 15.27 6.20
C ASP A 599 33.19 14.95 7.59
N GLN A 600 32.62 15.56 8.64
CA GLN A 600 32.88 15.14 10.01
C GLN A 600 32.09 13.86 10.29
N ILE A 601 32.79 12.76 10.55
CA ILE A 601 32.19 11.45 10.81
C ILE A 601 32.59 11.00 12.20
N LYS A 602 31.61 10.50 12.94
CA LYS A 602 31.84 9.85 14.23
C LYS A 602 31.22 8.47 14.24
N SER A 603 31.84 7.56 14.96
CA SER A 603 31.33 6.20 15.14
C SER A 603 31.39 5.77 16.60
N TRP A 604 30.48 4.86 16.94
CA TRP A 604 30.43 4.22 18.24
C TRP A 604 30.19 2.73 18.08
N LYS A 605 30.81 1.96 18.95
CA LYS A 605 30.64 0.53 19.05
C LYS A 605 29.63 0.21 20.15
N LEU A 606 28.51 -0.38 19.75
CA LEU A 606 27.50 -0.94 20.65
C LEU A 606 27.74 -2.45 20.79
N SER A 607 28.11 -2.93 21.98
CA SER A 607 28.36 -4.35 22.25
C SER A 607 27.31 -4.90 23.21
N LEU A 608 26.62 -5.96 22.78
CA LEU A 608 25.63 -6.69 23.57
C LEU A 608 26.22 -8.03 23.99
N HIS A 609 26.41 -8.24 25.29
CA HIS A 609 26.92 -9.49 25.85
C HIS A 609 25.78 -10.40 26.27
N TYR A 610 25.87 -11.68 25.93
CA TYR A 610 24.82 -12.67 26.13
C TYR A 610 25.26 -13.82 27.05
N LYS A 611 24.35 -14.21 27.94
CA LYS A 611 24.40 -15.49 28.65
C LYS A 611 23.04 -16.18 28.52
N GLN A 612 23.03 -17.38 27.92
CA GLN A 612 21.79 -18.15 27.68
C GLN A 612 20.71 -17.32 26.95
N ASN A 613 21.07 -16.64 25.85
CA ASN A 613 20.19 -15.76 25.06
C ASN A 613 19.59 -14.56 25.79
N LYS A 614 20.09 -14.22 26.98
CA LYS A 614 19.74 -12.99 27.70
C LYS A 614 20.91 -12.03 27.74
N ILE A 615 20.63 -10.74 27.59
CA ILE A 615 21.66 -9.71 27.65
C ILE A 615 22.10 -9.53 29.10
N THR A 616 23.39 -9.66 29.33
CA THR A 616 24.03 -9.40 30.62
C THR A 616 24.65 -8.02 30.73
N ASP A 617 25.06 -7.44 29.60
CA ASP A 617 25.72 -6.14 29.56
C ASP A 617 25.52 -5.44 28.21
N ILE A 618 25.47 -4.10 28.23
CA ILE A 618 25.28 -3.22 27.07
C ILE A 618 26.36 -2.15 27.14
N LEU A 619 27.40 -2.28 26.31
CA LEU A 619 28.52 -1.35 26.26
C LEU A 619 28.39 -0.45 25.03
N PHE A 620 28.75 0.83 25.18
CA PHE A 620 28.69 1.81 24.12
C PHE A 620 29.89 2.77 24.18
N ASP A 621 30.86 2.53 23.31
CA ASP A 621 32.16 3.21 23.32
C ASP A 621 32.38 3.96 22.02
N GLU A 622 33.03 5.13 22.07
CA GLU A 622 33.43 5.86 20.85
C GLU A 622 34.55 5.09 20.13
N GLU A 623 34.44 5.00 18.80
CA GLU A 623 35.44 4.33 17.95
C GLU A 623 35.88 5.28 16.84
N SER A 624 37.14 5.19 16.43
CA SER A 624 37.69 6.02 15.36
C SER A 624 37.27 5.46 13.99
N VAL A 625 36.75 6.34 13.14
CA VAL A 625 36.41 6.06 11.74
C VAL A 625 37.07 7.08 10.83
N ALA A 626 37.57 6.62 9.68
CA ALA A 626 38.14 7.51 8.67
C ALA A 626 37.07 8.43 8.05
N SER A 627 37.50 9.59 7.53
CA SER A 627 36.69 10.44 6.65
C SER A 627 36.30 9.73 5.35
N LEU A 628 35.28 10.22 4.65
CA LEU A 628 34.90 9.66 3.36
C LEU A 628 35.99 9.92 2.31
N PRO A 629 36.36 8.92 1.47
CA PRO A 629 37.35 9.10 0.42
C PRO A 629 36.74 9.85 -0.78
N GLN A 630 36.52 11.15 -0.64
CA GLN A 630 35.95 12.02 -1.66
C GLN A 630 36.59 13.42 -1.68
N GLU A 631 36.51 14.06 -2.83
CA GLU A 631 37.10 15.40 -3.06
C GLU A 631 36.01 16.49 -3.10
N GLU A 632 34.77 16.11 -3.38
CA GLU A 632 33.65 17.01 -3.59
C GLU A 632 32.93 17.35 -2.28
N GLU A 633 32.32 18.53 -2.24
CA GLU A 633 31.47 18.93 -1.11
C GLU A 633 30.19 18.09 -1.06
N ILE A 634 29.87 17.54 0.12
CA ILE A 634 28.61 16.85 0.39
C ILE A 634 27.47 17.88 0.38
N TYR A 635 26.60 17.82 -0.63
CA TYR A 635 25.41 18.66 -0.68
C TYR A 635 24.23 18.01 0.04
N GLN A 636 23.99 16.71 -0.22
CA GLN A 636 22.97 15.92 0.48
C GLN A 636 23.50 14.52 0.77
N ALA A 637 23.01 13.90 1.84
CA ALA A 637 23.39 12.55 2.24
C ALA A 637 22.17 11.75 2.72
N THR A 638 22.20 10.43 2.55
CA THR A 638 21.15 9.52 3.01
C THR A 638 21.73 8.20 3.51
N ALA A 639 21.00 7.54 4.40
CA ALA A 639 21.14 6.11 4.61
C ALA A 639 20.73 5.36 3.32
N VAL A 640 21.38 4.22 3.07
CA VAL A 640 21.01 3.33 1.97
C VAL A 640 20.34 2.10 2.55
N ASP A 641 19.19 1.71 2.02
CA ASP A 641 18.50 0.50 2.45
C ASP A 641 19.39 -0.73 2.18
N ALA A 642 19.79 -1.39 3.27
CA ALA A 642 20.63 -2.57 3.30
C ALA A 642 20.27 -3.43 4.51
N PHE A 643 20.53 -4.73 4.42
CA PHE A 643 20.45 -5.61 5.60
C PHE A 643 21.61 -5.30 6.54
N VAL A 644 21.32 -5.15 7.83
CA VAL A 644 22.34 -4.78 8.84
C VAL A 644 23.49 -5.78 8.92
N SER A 645 23.23 -7.05 8.66
CA SER A 645 24.22 -8.13 8.62
C SER A 645 25.14 -8.12 7.38
N GLU A 646 24.85 -7.31 6.35
CA GLU A 646 25.63 -7.27 5.11
C GLU A 646 26.65 -6.12 5.13
N ALA A 647 27.72 -6.27 5.93
CA ALA A 647 28.76 -5.24 6.10
C ALA A 647 29.41 -4.73 4.79
N ASN A 648 29.41 -5.54 3.73
CA ASN A 648 30.04 -5.21 2.44
C ASN A 648 29.17 -4.35 1.51
N LYS A 649 27.93 -4.02 1.90
CA LYS A 649 27.02 -3.21 1.07
C LYS A 649 27.07 -1.75 1.46
N SER A 650 26.67 -0.88 0.52
CA SER A 650 26.57 0.56 0.77
C SER A 650 25.68 0.82 1.99
N LEU A 651 26.24 1.52 2.97
CA LEU A 651 25.57 1.93 4.19
C LEU A 651 25.06 3.37 4.07
N ILE A 652 25.86 4.23 3.43
CA ILE A 652 25.56 5.65 3.21
C ILE A 652 25.78 6.03 1.76
N ALA A 653 25.07 7.05 1.32
CA ALA A 653 25.27 7.69 0.03
C ALA A 653 25.26 9.20 0.18
N VAL A 654 26.05 9.85 -0.65
CA VAL A 654 26.20 11.30 -0.72
C VAL A 654 26.08 11.76 -2.16
N ILE A 655 25.57 12.96 -2.37
CA ILE A 655 25.49 13.58 -3.69
C ILE A 655 26.07 14.99 -3.62
N SER A 656 26.88 15.34 -4.62
CA SER A 656 27.41 16.69 -4.79
C SER A 656 26.34 17.64 -5.32
N LYS A 657 26.57 18.95 -5.21
CA LYS A 657 25.65 19.96 -5.74
C LYS A 657 25.44 19.85 -7.26
N ASN A 658 26.38 19.25 -7.99
CA ASN A 658 26.31 19.05 -9.44
C ASN A 658 25.68 17.70 -9.83
N GLY A 659 25.33 16.86 -8.86
CA GLY A 659 24.66 15.58 -9.09
C GLY A 659 25.60 14.37 -9.15
N LEU A 660 26.85 14.46 -8.70
CA LEU A 660 27.74 13.30 -8.56
C LEU A 660 27.37 12.52 -7.29
N LEU A 661 26.79 11.34 -7.46
CA LEU A 661 26.33 10.46 -6.40
C LEU A 661 27.39 9.38 -6.12
N LYS A 662 27.78 9.20 -4.86
CA LYS A 662 28.70 8.16 -4.40
C LYS A 662 28.10 7.40 -3.23
N SER A 663 28.29 6.08 -3.20
CA SER A 663 27.86 5.24 -2.07
C SER A 663 29.05 4.53 -1.44
N TYR A 664 28.98 4.33 -0.12
CA TYR A 664 30.09 3.80 0.66
C TYR A 664 29.64 2.71 1.62
N SER A 665 30.46 1.66 1.74
CA SER A 665 30.35 0.63 2.78
C SER A 665 31.44 0.83 3.82
N LEU A 666 31.25 0.24 5.00
CA LEU A 666 32.31 0.13 5.99
C LEU A 666 33.20 -1.08 5.70
N ASN A 667 34.48 -0.94 6.03
CA ASN A 667 35.43 -2.03 6.08
C ASN A 667 35.98 -2.15 7.51
N PHE A 668 35.81 -3.32 8.12
CA PHE A 668 36.13 -3.62 9.51
C PHE A 668 37.50 -4.29 9.65
N ASP A 669 38.54 -3.65 9.09
CA ASP A 669 39.94 -4.04 9.31
C ASP A 669 40.44 -3.53 10.69
N GLU A 670 41.76 -3.43 10.92
CA GLU A 670 42.32 -2.87 12.19
C GLU A 670 41.82 -1.46 12.54
N SER A 671 41.32 -0.71 11.55
CA SER A 671 40.67 0.60 11.71
C SER A 671 39.45 0.67 10.80
N ILE A 672 38.37 1.27 11.28
CA ILE A 672 37.14 1.45 10.47
C ILE A 672 37.43 2.44 9.34
N ARG A 673 37.37 1.95 8.10
CA ARG A 673 37.55 2.75 6.89
C ARG A 673 36.36 2.61 5.96
N TRP A 674 36.17 3.61 5.11
CA TRP A 674 35.16 3.57 4.06
C TRP A 674 35.71 2.96 2.78
N LYS A 675 34.88 2.15 2.15
CA LYS A 675 35.11 1.64 0.79
C LYS A 675 34.05 2.22 -0.13
N LYS A 676 34.46 2.92 -1.18
CA LYS A 676 33.55 3.36 -2.25
C LYS A 676 32.99 2.13 -2.95
N VAL A 677 31.66 2.00 -2.94
CA VAL A 677 30.94 0.88 -3.58
C VAL A 677 30.49 1.28 -4.96
N SER A 678 29.97 2.51 -5.12
CA SER A 678 29.49 3.00 -6.39
C SER A 678 29.70 4.50 -6.57
N GLU A 679 29.69 4.92 -7.83
CA GLU A 679 29.79 6.31 -8.28
C GLU A 679 28.94 6.48 -9.53
N LEU A 680 28.14 7.54 -9.58
CA LEU A 680 27.20 7.81 -10.66
C LEU A 680 27.00 9.32 -10.85
N GLU A 681 27.11 9.80 -12.08
CA GLU A 681 26.78 11.18 -12.42
C GLU A 681 25.32 11.30 -12.86
N THR A 682 24.48 11.81 -11.95
CA THR A 682 23.03 11.95 -12.20
C THR A 682 22.69 13.23 -12.99
N ASN A 683 23.59 14.21 -13.03
CA ASN A 683 23.35 15.56 -13.57
C ASN A 683 22.17 16.30 -12.90
N VAL A 684 21.66 15.82 -11.76
CA VAL A 684 20.61 16.50 -11.01
C VAL A 684 21.25 17.52 -10.08
N SER A 685 21.24 18.78 -10.51
CA SER A 685 21.78 19.87 -9.70
C SER A 685 20.96 20.10 -8.44
N ALA A 686 21.64 20.27 -7.31
CA ALA A 686 21.05 20.62 -6.02
C ALA A 686 19.85 19.73 -5.61
N ALA A 687 20.00 18.41 -5.78
CA ALA A 687 18.97 17.42 -5.48
C ALA A 687 18.34 17.62 -4.09
N SER A 688 17.03 17.82 -4.03
CA SER A 688 16.32 18.07 -2.77
C SER A 688 16.29 16.82 -1.87
N LYS A 689 16.10 15.65 -2.48
CA LYS A 689 16.07 14.34 -1.80
C LYS A 689 16.76 13.27 -2.61
N ILE A 690 17.40 12.35 -1.89
CA ILE A 690 17.97 11.12 -2.45
C ILE A 690 17.60 9.96 -1.54
N HIS A 691 17.26 8.81 -2.11
CA HIS A 691 17.06 7.57 -1.36
C HIS A 691 17.43 6.36 -2.21
N GLY A 692 18.29 5.51 -1.70
CA GLY A 692 18.83 4.37 -2.45
C GLY A 692 18.67 3.05 -1.73
N SER A 693 18.74 1.97 -2.49
CA SER A 693 18.75 0.61 -1.98
C SER A 693 19.84 -0.22 -2.64
N THR A 694 20.62 -0.91 -1.82
CA THR A 694 21.60 -1.91 -2.29
C THR A 694 20.99 -3.25 -2.64
N VAL A 695 19.75 -3.50 -2.21
CA VAL A 695 19.02 -4.74 -2.48
C VAL A 695 18.65 -4.83 -3.97
N ILE A 696 18.33 -3.69 -4.59
CA ILE A 696 18.01 -3.58 -6.02
C ILE A 696 19.03 -2.76 -6.82
N ASN A 697 20.04 -2.20 -6.16
CA ASN A 697 21.06 -1.30 -6.72
C ASN A 697 20.49 -0.08 -7.45
N LYS A 698 19.54 0.62 -6.80
CA LYS A 698 18.87 1.79 -7.39
C LYS A 698 18.82 2.97 -6.47
N PHE A 699 18.79 4.16 -7.06
CA PHE A 699 18.61 5.42 -6.35
C PHE A 699 17.47 6.22 -6.97
N ALA A 700 16.56 6.67 -6.11
CA ALA A 700 15.61 7.72 -6.41
C ALA A 700 16.25 9.06 -6.05
N VAL A 701 16.19 10.02 -6.97
CA VAL A 701 16.73 11.38 -6.82
C VAL A 701 15.67 12.37 -7.26
N VAL A 702 15.35 13.32 -6.39
CA VAL A 702 14.43 14.42 -6.68
C VAL A 702 15.23 15.70 -6.90
N ASP A 703 14.87 16.44 -7.93
CA ASP A 703 15.53 17.68 -8.31
C ASP A 703 15.38 18.81 -7.27
N SER A 704 16.02 19.95 -7.54
CA SER A 704 15.97 21.12 -6.66
C SER A 704 14.57 21.72 -6.51
N THR A 705 13.68 21.52 -7.50
CA THR A 705 12.30 22.04 -7.43
C THR A 705 11.41 21.18 -6.54
N GLY A 706 11.75 19.90 -6.34
CA GLY A 706 10.92 18.96 -5.60
C GLY A 706 9.85 18.28 -6.46
N TYR A 707 9.77 18.59 -7.75
CA TYR A 707 8.71 18.10 -8.65
C TYR A 707 9.21 17.09 -9.68
N LYS A 708 10.52 16.94 -9.88
CA LYS A 708 11.05 15.97 -10.84
C LYS A 708 11.74 14.83 -10.11
N LEU A 709 11.18 13.62 -10.25
CA LEU A 709 11.76 12.37 -9.78
C LEU A 709 12.57 11.71 -10.89
N SER A 710 13.71 11.14 -10.54
CA SER A 710 14.52 10.28 -11.40
C SER A 710 14.96 9.01 -10.64
N ILE A 711 14.93 7.86 -11.32
CA ILE A 711 15.35 6.57 -10.76
C ILE A 711 16.50 6.04 -11.59
N TRP A 712 17.61 5.73 -10.92
CA TRP A 712 18.87 5.35 -11.53
C TRP A 712 19.26 3.93 -11.15
N ASP A 713 19.74 3.15 -12.12
CA ASP A 713 20.41 1.87 -11.88
C ASP A 713 21.90 2.16 -11.68
N VAL A 714 22.38 1.88 -10.49
CA VAL A 714 23.77 2.16 -10.08
C VAL A 714 24.75 1.13 -10.63
N MET A 715 24.32 -0.12 -10.81
CA MET A 715 25.17 -1.16 -11.37
C MET A 715 25.46 -0.91 -12.84
N GLN A 716 24.47 -0.39 -13.58
CA GLN A 716 24.62 -0.06 -15.01
C GLN A 716 25.05 1.39 -15.26
N GLY A 717 24.87 2.27 -14.27
CA GLY A 717 25.14 3.70 -14.38
C GLY A 717 24.19 4.44 -15.31
N VAL A 718 22.91 4.06 -15.35
CA VAL A 718 21.91 4.60 -16.30
C VAL A 718 20.65 5.13 -15.62
N LEU A 719 20.04 6.15 -16.23
CA LEU A 719 18.71 6.63 -15.87
C LEU A 719 17.65 5.62 -16.37
N GLU A 720 16.91 5.01 -15.45
CA GLU A 720 15.84 4.07 -15.80
C GLU A 720 14.51 4.76 -16.03
N TYR A 721 14.24 5.79 -15.23
CA TYR A 721 12.94 6.44 -15.20
C TYR A 721 13.05 7.89 -14.75
N GLU A 722 12.24 8.75 -15.34
CA GLU A 722 12.02 10.11 -14.85
C GLU A 722 10.55 10.49 -15.00
N GLU A 723 10.05 11.29 -14.07
CA GLU A 723 8.71 11.84 -14.08
C GLU A 723 8.72 13.25 -13.50
N THR A 724 7.90 14.14 -14.07
CA THR A 724 7.66 15.47 -13.52
C THR A 724 6.23 15.54 -13.02
N PHE A 725 6.07 15.82 -11.73
CA PHE A 725 4.78 15.89 -11.06
C PHE A 725 4.09 17.25 -11.30
N PRO A 726 2.75 17.27 -11.36
CA PRO A 726 1.99 18.51 -11.37
C PRO A 726 2.24 19.36 -10.13
N GLU A 727 2.32 20.69 -10.29
CA GLU A 727 2.51 21.62 -9.16
C GLU A 727 1.42 21.50 -8.08
N SER A 728 0.21 21.10 -8.47
CA SER A 728 -0.93 20.87 -7.56
C SER A 728 -0.68 19.80 -6.50
N ASN A 729 0.30 18.92 -6.73
CA ASN A 729 0.66 17.88 -5.76
C ASN A 729 1.53 18.42 -4.61
N GLY A 730 2.14 19.59 -4.78
CA GLY A 730 3.24 20.06 -3.95
C GLY A 730 4.55 19.28 -4.21
N PRO A 731 5.66 19.69 -3.58
CA PRO A 731 6.94 19.02 -3.73
C PRO A 731 6.94 17.66 -3.02
N VAL A 732 7.78 16.75 -3.50
CA VAL A 732 8.02 15.45 -2.83
C VAL A 732 8.61 15.67 -1.44
N THR A 733 7.91 15.19 -0.42
CA THR A 733 8.29 15.32 1.00
C THR A 733 8.99 14.09 1.55
N ASP A 734 8.86 12.93 0.91
CA ASP A 734 9.42 11.67 1.43
C ASP A 734 9.71 10.63 0.33
N LEU A 735 10.71 9.78 0.56
CA LEU A 735 11.12 8.67 -0.30
C LEU A 735 11.55 7.48 0.56
N ASP A 736 10.92 6.33 0.42
CA ASP A 736 11.32 5.08 1.10
C ASP A 736 11.16 3.87 0.17
N TRP A 737 12.06 2.88 0.30
CA TRP A 737 11.93 1.61 -0.43
C TRP A 737 11.44 0.51 0.51
N THR A 738 10.67 -0.43 -0.03
CA THR A 738 10.36 -1.69 0.64
C THR A 738 10.52 -2.87 -0.31
N PHE A 739 10.76 -4.05 0.27
CA PHE A 739 11.03 -5.27 -0.46
C PHE A 739 10.03 -6.33 -0.06
N LEU A 740 9.24 -6.78 -1.03
CA LEU A 740 8.24 -7.81 -0.86
C LEU A 740 8.88 -9.17 -1.18
N SER A 741 9.02 -10.02 -0.17
CA SER A 741 9.43 -11.42 -0.36
C SER A 741 8.20 -12.31 -0.52
N ALA A 742 8.08 -13.00 -1.66
CA ALA A 742 7.00 -13.96 -1.90
C ALA A 742 7.26 -15.33 -1.24
N SER A 743 8.49 -15.60 -0.78
CA SER A 743 8.85 -16.92 -0.25
C SER A 743 9.83 -16.84 0.91
N LYS A 744 9.90 -17.92 1.72
CA LYS A 744 10.96 -18.09 2.72
C LYS A 744 12.37 -18.11 2.11
N MET A 745 12.50 -18.33 0.80
CA MET A 745 13.77 -18.23 0.07
C MET A 745 14.04 -16.77 -0.32
N LYS A 746 15.03 -16.21 0.38
CA LYS A 746 15.38 -14.79 0.49
C LYS A 746 16.15 -14.22 -0.71
N SER A 747 15.85 -14.62 -1.96
CA SER A 747 16.70 -14.26 -3.12
C SER A 747 16.08 -13.35 -4.16
N THR A 748 14.74 -13.21 -4.23
CA THR A 748 14.10 -12.28 -5.19
C THR A 748 13.31 -11.20 -4.46
N SER A 749 13.84 -9.98 -4.46
CA SER A 749 13.23 -8.80 -3.85
C SER A 749 12.48 -8.00 -4.90
N ASN A 750 11.16 -8.17 -4.91
CA ASN A 750 10.28 -7.24 -5.61
C ASN A 750 10.21 -5.94 -4.80
N ALA A 751 10.69 -4.84 -5.38
CA ALA A 751 10.74 -3.56 -4.68
C ALA A 751 9.56 -2.65 -5.01
N LEU A 752 9.11 -1.91 -4.00
CA LEU A 752 8.21 -0.77 -4.13
C LEU A 752 8.94 0.49 -3.66
N LEU A 753 8.71 1.60 -4.37
CA LEU A 753 9.11 2.93 -3.95
C LEU A 753 7.86 3.69 -3.51
N SER A 754 7.85 4.18 -2.28
CA SER A 754 6.88 5.20 -1.85
C SER A 754 7.44 6.59 -2.15
N VAL A 755 6.62 7.41 -2.79
CA VAL A 755 6.90 8.83 -3.04
C VAL A 755 5.84 9.63 -2.30
N GLY A 756 6.24 10.26 -1.19
CA GLY A 756 5.36 11.02 -0.31
C GLY A 756 5.21 12.47 -0.74
N PHE A 757 3.98 12.97 -0.63
CA PHE A 757 3.62 14.39 -0.76
C PHE A 757 2.98 14.87 0.55
N SER A 758 2.59 16.13 0.64
CA SER A 758 1.98 16.67 1.87
C SER A 758 0.67 15.99 2.27
N ARG A 759 -0.06 15.39 1.32
CA ARG A 759 -1.43 14.88 1.51
C ARG A 759 -1.65 13.41 1.11
N PHE A 760 -0.74 12.85 0.32
CA PHE A 760 -0.88 11.49 -0.21
C PHE A 760 0.48 10.88 -0.52
N VAL A 761 0.51 9.56 -0.72
CA VAL A 761 1.71 8.79 -1.09
C VAL A 761 1.42 8.01 -2.38
N LEU A 762 2.35 8.02 -3.32
CA LEU A 762 2.31 7.21 -4.54
C LEU A 762 3.22 5.99 -4.39
N LEU A 763 2.69 4.81 -4.72
CA LEU A 763 3.44 3.56 -4.69
C LEU A 763 3.85 3.17 -6.11
N TYR A 764 5.15 3.22 -6.37
CA TYR A 764 5.73 2.85 -7.66
C TYR A 764 6.24 1.41 -7.63
N THR A 765 5.96 0.68 -8.71
CA THR A 765 6.58 -0.60 -9.01
C THR A 765 7.36 -0.50 -10.31
N GLN A 766 8.44 -1.27 -10.39
CA GLN A 766 9.09 -1.52 -11.66
C GLN A 766 8.19 -2.37 -12.57
N LEU A 767 8.28 -2.13 -13.87
CA LEU A 767 7.72 -2.96 -14.93
C LEU A 767 8.83 -3.71 -15.67
N ARG A 768 8.47 -4.84 -16.29
CA ARG A 768 9.40 -5.55 -17.19
C ARG A 768 9.85 -4.64 -18.34
N TYR A 769 11.13 -4.73 -18.65
CA TYR A 769 11.74 -4.08 -19.79
C TYR A 769 11.21 -4.70 -21.09
N ASP A 770 10.72 -3.85 -21.98
CA ASP A 770 10.36 -4.22 -23.34
C ASP A 770 11.22 -3.39 -24.30
N TYR A 771 12.23 -4.02 -24.92
CA TYR A 771 13.09 -3.34 -25.88
C TYR A 771 12.40 -3.08 -27.24
N THR A 772 11.21 -3.64 -27.44
CA THR A 772 10.47 -3.52 -28.70
C THR A 772 9.51 -2.31 -28.66
N ASN A 773 9.05 -1.88 -27.50
CA ASN A 773 8.09 -0.79 -27.33
C ASN A 773 8.60 0.24 -26.32
N LYS A 774 8.30 1.53 -26.54
CA LYS A 774 8.66 2.59 -25.59
C LYS A 774 7.64 2.61 -24.43
N ILE A 775 7.79 1.68 -23.50
CA ILE A 775 6.97 1.57 -22.28
C ILE A 775 7.78 2.14 -21.10
N PRO A 776 7.17 2.87 -20.16
CA PRO A 776 7.87 3.34 -18.97
C PRO A 776 8.40 2.18 -18.13
N ALA A 777 9.59 2.33 -17.55
CA ALA A 777 10.21 1.32 -16.70
C ALA A 777 9.54 1.19 -15.31
N TYR A 778 8.76 2.19 -14.91
CA TYR A 778 8.04 2.25 -13.64
C TYR A 778 6.62 2.75 -13.87
N ALA A 779 5.71 2.34 -12.98
CA ALA A 779 4.34 2.84 -12.95
C ALA A 779 3.80 2.90 -11.52
N THR A 780 2.88 3.84 -11.30
CA THR A 780 2.13 3.99 -10.05
C THR A 780 1.11 2.86 -9.91
N LEU A 781 1.31 1.99 -8.93
CA LEU A 781 0.43 0.86 -8.64
C LEU A 781 -0.75 1.24 -7.74
N LYS A 782 -0.54 2.19 -6.82
CA LYS A 782 -1.54 2.62 -5.83
C LYS A 782 -1.26 4.05 -5.37
N LYS A 783 -2.33 4.83 -5.15
CA LYS A 783 -2.28 6.14 -4.48
C LYS A 783 -2.98 6.01 -3.13
N ILE A 784 -2.31 6.43 -2.06
CA ILE A 784 -2.84 6.43 -0.69
C ILE A 784 -3.06 7.88 -0.32
N ASP A 785 -4.33 8.31 -0.31
CA ASP A 785 -4.72 9.70 -0.02
C ASP A 785 -5.36 9.77 1.37
N ILE A 786 -4.82 10.62 2.24
CA ILE A 786 -5.36 10.81 3.59
C ILE A 786 -6.26 12.05 3.72
N SER A 787 -6.47 12.79 2.62
CA SER A 787 -7.22 14.05 2.60
C SER A 787 -8.68 13.91 2.98
N ASP A 788 -9.27 12.75 2.75
CA ASP A 788 -10.66 12.49 3.12
C ASP A 788 -10.85 12.30 4.63
N PHE A 789 -9.77 12.12 5.40
CA PHE A 789 -9.84 11.75 6.82
C PHE A 789 -9.32 12.84 7.78
N THR A 790 -8.33 13.63 7.35
CA THR A 790 -7.69 14.67 8.15
C THR A 790 -7.21 15.80 7.25
N SER A 791 -7.06 17.01 7.77
CA SER A 791 -6.34 18.10 7.07
C SER A 791 -4.89 18.27 7.56
N HIS A 792 -4.36 17.32 8.35
CA HIS A 792 -2.96 17.36 8.80
C HIS A 792 -2.05 16.92 7.67
N GLU A 793 -0.98 17.67 7.40
CA GLU A 793 0.04 17.22 6.46
C GLU A 793 0.74 15.96 6.97
N ILE A 794 1.20 15.14 6.04
CA ILE A 794 2.05 14.00 6.32
C ILE A 794 3.37 14.53 6.90
N GLY A 795 3.63 14.19 8.15
CA GLY A 795 4.91 14.48 8.80
C GLY A 795 6.00 13.53 8.28
N ASP A 796 5.67 12.24 8.19
CA ASP A 796 6.58 11.21 7.67
C ASP A 796 5.82 9.94 7.26
N SER A 797 6.42 9.12 6.41
CA SER A 797 5.88 7.80 6.04
C SER A 797 6.97 6.73 6.06
N ILE A 798 6.61 5.52 6.46
CA ILE A 798 7.60 4.45 6.56
C ILE A 798 6.98 3.07 6.38
N TRP A 799 7.71 2.19 5.71
CA TRP A 799 7.27 0.82 5.51
C TRP A 799 7.50 -0.04 6.75
N LEU A 800 6.46 -0.80 7.12
CA LEU A 800 6.55 -1.99 7.95
C LEU A 800 6.59 -3.25 7.08
N ASP A 801 6.79 -4.40 7.74
CA ASP A 801 6.85 -5.70 7.07
C ASP A 801 5.55 -6.07 6.38
N GLY A 802 5.62 -6.96 5.39
CA GLY A 802 4.42 -7.49 4.72
C GLY A 802 3.71 -6.49 3.81
N GLY A 803 4.32 -5.34 3.51
CA GLY A 803 3.77 -4.33 2.62
C GLY A 803 2.77 -3.38 3.29
N TYR A 804 2.84 -3.20 4.62
CA TYR A 804 2.08 -2.17 5.31
C TYR A 804 2.85 -0.85 5.30
N LEU A 805 2.21 0.23 4.83
CA LEU A 805 2.79 1.58 4.89
C LEU A 805 2.14 2.34 6.05
N ILE A 806 2.96 2.87 6.95
CA ILE A 806 2.50 3.74 8.04
C ILE A 806 2.77 5.19 7.66
N ILE A 807 1.73 6.02 7.76
CA ILE A 807 1.79 7.46 7.55
C ILE A 807 1.49 8.15 8.87
N GLY A 808 2.42 8.97 9.36
CA GLY A 808 2.22 9.85 10.51
C GLY A 808 1.75 11.23 10.04
N ALA A 809 0.57 11.66 10.47
CA ALA A 809 0.03 12.98 10.13
C ALA A 809 -0.63 13.60 11.36
N GLY A 810 -0.16 14.78 11.77
CA GLY A 810 -0.56 15.35 13.06
C GLY A 810 -0.24 14.39 14.19
N ASN A 811 -1.19 14.12 15.08
CA ASN A 811 -1.03 13.18 16.19
C ASN A 811 -1.56 11.76 15.88
N GLN A 812 -1.77 11.44 14.59
CA GLN A 812 -2.47 10.26 14.09
C GLN A 812 -1.56 9.37 13.24
N PHE A 813 -1.88 8.06 13.20
CA PHE A 813 -1.35 7.15 12.18
C PHE A 813 -2.44 6.66 11.24
N PHE A 814 -2.07 6.56 9.96
CA PHE A 814 -2.82 5.90 8.91
C PHE A 814 -2.00 4.72 8.41
N ILE A 815 -2.55 3.52 8.49
CA ILE A 815 -1.85 2.29 8.07
C ILE A 815 -2.55 1.76 6.83
N ASP A 816 -1.89 1.85 5.68
CA ASP A 816 -2.37 1.24 4.45
C ASP A 816 -2.06 -0.25 4.43
N ASP A 817 -3.05 -1.04 3.99
CA ASP A 817 -2.94 -2.49 3.89
C ASP A 817 -2.29 -2.96 2.57
N ARG A 818 -1.86 -4.22 2.58
CA ARG A 818 -1.24 -4.88 1.42
C ARG A 818 -2.21 -5.16 0.26
N TRP A 819 -3.48 -4.75 0.35
CA TRP A 819 -4.50 -5.09 -0.63
C TRP A 819 -4.71 -3.92 -1.60
N VAL A 820 -4.82 -4.24 -2.89
CA VAL A 820 -5.02 -3.25 -3.97
C VAL A 820 -6.35 -3.54 -4.64
N LYS A 821 -7.27 -2.57 -4.62
CA LYS A 821 -8.50 -2.59 -5.43
C LYS A 821 -8.23 -1.88 -6.74
N LEU A 822 -8.43 -2.57 -7.87
CA LEU A 822 -8.13 -2.01 -9.18
C LEU A 822 -9.13 -0.91 -9.56
N GLY A 823 -8.60 0.23 -9.98
CA GLY A 823 -9.36 1.35 -10.52
C GLY A 823 -9.55 1.27 -12.03
N SER A 824 -9.45 2.44 -12.67
CA SER A 824 -9.61 2.67 -14.11
C SER A 824 -8.33 3.13 -14.81
N SER A 825 -7.18 3.07 -14.12
CA SER A 825 -5.90 3.49 -14.70
C SER A 825 -5.43 2.55 -15.81
N ALA A 826 -4.48 3.01 -16.63
CA ALA A 826 -3.89 2.17 -17.68
C ALA A 826 -3.27 0.88 -17.10
N ILE A 827 -2.54 0.98 -15.97
CA ILE A 827 -1.95 -0.17 -15.31
C ILE A 827 -3.02 -1.12 -14.74
N ASP A 828 -4.12 -0.59 -14.19
CA ASP A 828 -5.25 -1.41 -13.73
C ASP A 828 -5.83 -2.22 -14.89
N SER A 829 -5.98 -1.59 -16.07
CA SER A 829 -6.46 -2.28 -17.26
C SER A 829 -5.51 -3.39 -17.73
N THR A 830 -4.20 -3.17 -17.62
CA THR A 830 -3.17 -4.17 -17.90
C THR A 830 -3.27 -5.32 -16.90
N ILE A 831 -3.39 -5.04 -15.61
CA ILE A 831 -3.52 -6.06 -14.57
C ILE A 831 -4.77 -6.90 -14.82
N ARG A 832 -5.93 -6.31 -15.10
CA ARG A 832 -7.16 -7.06 -15.43
C ARG A 832 -6.96 -8.04 -16.59
N GLN A 833 -6.25 -7.62 -17.64
CA GLN A 833 -5.92 -8.50 -18.75
C GLN A 833 -4.97 -9.64 -18.32
N LEU A 834 -3.91 -9.34 -17.56
CA LEU A 834 -2.98 -10.34 -17.05
C LEU A 834 -3.66 -11.33 -16.08
N MET A 835 -4.72 -10.91 -15.40
CA MET A 835 -5.49 -11.75 -14.49
C MET A 835 -6.62 -12.53 -15.17
N SER A 836 -6.90 -12.26 -16.45
CA SER A 836 -7.93 -12.97 -17.21
C SER A 836 -7.60 -14.46 -17.27
N GLY A 837 -8.48 -15.30 -16.70
CA GLY A 837 -8.29 -16.75 -16.58
C GLY A 837 -7.98 -17.27 -15.16
N TYR A 838 -7.66 -16.42 -14.18
CA TYR A 838 -7.58 -16.82 -12.77
C TYR A 838 -8.82 -16.46 -11.94
N THR A 839 -9.55 -15.42 -12.36
CA THR A 839 -10.74 -14.91 -11.65
C THR A 839 -11.98 -15.10 -12.51
N ASP A 840 -13.06 -15.58 -11.92
CA ASP A 840 -14.40 -15.39 -12.48
C ASP A 840 -14.74 -13.88 -12.48
N ASP A 841 -15.63 -13.43 -13.36
CA ASP A 841 -15.97 -12.02 -13.63
C ASP A 841 -16.65 -11.30 -12.44
N ASP A 842 -16.01 -11.26 -11.26
CA ASP A 842 -16.47 -10.54 -10.09
C ASP A 842 -16.08 -9.05 -10.16
N GLU A 843 -17.04 -8.17 -9.83
CA GLU A 843 -16.92 -6.71 -9.98
C GLU A 843 -15.88 -6.06 -9.03
N GLU A 844 -15.47 -6.73 -7.94
CA GLU A 844 -14.52 -6.18 -6.96
C GLU A 844 -13.20 -6.96 -6.88
N MET A 845 -12.40 -6.85 -7.95
CA MET A 845 -11.06 -7.46 -7.99
C MET A 845 -10.09 -6.79 -7.00
N VAL A 846 -9.78 -7.49 -5.91
CA VAL A 846 -8.79 -7.11 -4.88
C VAL A 846 -7.62 -8.09 -4.90
N PHE A 847 -6.40 -7.57 -5.01
CA PHE A 847 -5.19 -8.39 -5.09
C PHE A 847 -4.18 -8.03 -4.00
N ASP A 848 -3.38 -9.01 -3.58
CA ASP A 848 -2.21 -8.76 -2.72
C ASP A 848 -1.15 -8.00 -3.53
N ILE A 849 -0.63 -6.92 -2.97
CA ILE A 849 0.36 -6.05 -3.63
C ILE A 849 1.63 -6.81 -4.03
N SER A 850 2.07 -7.78 -3.22
CA SER A 850 3.24 -8.61 -3.53
C SER A 850 3.02 -9.50 -4.75
N TYR A 851 1.78 -9.98 -4.91
CA TYR A 851 1.39 -10.74 -6.07
C TYR A 851 1.35 -9.86 -7.33
N LEU A 852 0.79 -8.65 -7.25
CA LEU A 852 0.77 -7.71 -8.37
C LEU A 852 2.16 -7.30 -8.83
N VAL A 853 3.06 -6.96 -7.89
CA VAL A 853 4.45 -6.61 -8.24
C VAL A 853 5.14 -7.79 -8.94
N ARG A 854 4.89 -9.03 -8.50
CA ARG A 854 5.41 -10.23 -9.19
C ARG A 854 4.80 -10.41 -10.58
N VAL A 855 3.51 -10.16 -10.75
CA VAL A 855 2.86 -10.23 -12.07
C VAL A 855 3.43 -9.18 -13.02
N LEU A 856 3.81 -8.01 -12.53
CA LEU A 856 4.30 -6.89 -13.33
C LEU A 856 5.82 -6.90 -13.60
N ASN A 857 6.63 -7.41 -12.68
CA ASN A 857 8.10 -7.39 -12.76
C ASN A 857 8.80 -8.75 -12.58
N GLY A 858 8.11 -9.75 -12.05
CA GLY A 858 8.71 -11.08 -11.80
C GLY A 858 8.97 -11.87 -13.08
N PRO A 859 9.50 -13.10 -12.97
CA PRO A 859 9.73 -13.96 -14.13
C PRO A 859 8.46 -14.15 -14.96
N LEU A 860 8.61 -14.14 -16.28
CA LEU A 860 7.54 -14.44 -17.22
C LEU A 860 7.15 -15.92 -17.14
N PRO A 861 5.88 -16.26 -17.40
CA PRO A 861 5.54 -17.65 -17.62
C PRO A 861 6.31 -18.19 -18.84
N ILE A 862 6.67 -19.47 -18.81
CA ILE A 862 7.52 -20.08 -19.87
C ILE A 862 6.84 -20.07 -21.24
N PHE A 863 5.52 -19.94 -21.28
CA PHE A 863 4.72 -19.79 -22.51
C PHE A 863 4.51 -18.34 -22.96
N HIS A 864 5.02 -17.35 -22.22
CA HIS A 864 4.91 -15.95 -22.63
C HIS A 864 5.61 -15.75 -23.98
N PRO A 865 5.02 -15.02 -24.95
CA PRO A 865 5.63 -14.82 -26.27
C PRO A 865 7.05 -14.26 -26.19
N GLN A 866 7.31 -13.31 -25.27
CA GLN A 866 8.64 -12.77 -25.08
C GLN A 866 9.65 -13.86 -24.69
N PHE A 867 9.30 -14.72 -23.72
CA PHE A 867 10.17 -15.82 -23.29
C PHE A 867 10.42 -16.80 -24.44
N VAL A 868 9.36 -17.19 -25.15
CA VAL A 868 9.44 -18.11 -26.29
C VAL A 868 10.31 -17.53 -27.41
N ILE A 869 10.10 -16.27 -27.79
CA ILE A 869 10.89 -15.59 -28.83
C ILE A 869 12.37 -15.51 -28.43
N GLN A 870 12.66 -15.15 -27.17
CA GLN A 870 14.04 -15.11 -26.70
C GLN A 870 14.70 -16.50 -26.67
N ALA A 871 13.97 -17.54 -26.27
CA ALA A 871 14.43 -18.92 -26.34
C ALA A 871 14.72 -19.35 -27.79
N LEU A 872 13.89 -18.93 -28.76
CA LEU A 872 14.15 -19.15 -30.17
C LEU A 872 15.41 -18.43 -30.63
N PHE A 873 15.65 -17.17 -30.22
CA PHE A 873 16.84 -16.43 -30.62
C PHE A 873 18.15 -17.05 -30.07
N ILE A 874 18.12 -17.70 -28.90
CA ILE A 874 19.25 -18.51 -28.39
C ILE A 874 19.26 -19.95 -28.94
N MET A 875 18.48 -20.24 -29.99
CA MET A 875 18.40 -21.52 -30.71
C MET A 875 17.83 -22.70 -29.90
N GLN A 876 17.08 -22.45 -28.83
CA GLN A 876 16.46 -23.47 -27.98
C GLN A 876 15.12 -23.98 -28.54
N PHE A 877 15.10 -24.39 -29.82
CA PHE A 877 13.88 -24.87 -30.50
C PHE A 877 13.27 -26.11 -29.84
N THR A 878 14.10 -27.03 -29.35
CA THR A 878 13.64 -28.24 -28.65
C THR A 878 12.89 -27.89 -27.37
N ALA A 879 13.42 -26.95 -26.58
CA ALA A 879 12.76 -26.47 -25.37
C ALA A 879 11.43 -25.77 -25.70
N VAL A 880 11.41 -24.91 -26.71
CA VAL A 880 10.17 -24.24 -27.17
C VAL A 880 9.11 -25.25 -27.61
N LYS A 881 9.49 -26.27 -28.38
CA LYS A 881 8.56 -27.34 -28.79
C LYS A 881 7.99 -28.09 -27.58
N LYS A 882 8.81 -28.38 -26.56
CA LYS A 882 8.34 -29.00 -25.30
C LYS A 882 7.34 -28.09 -24.57
N ILE A 883 7.62 -26.78 -24.44
CA ILE A 883 6.73 -25.80 -23.81
C ILE A 883 5.37 -25.78 -24.51
N LEU A 884 5.34 -25.72 -25.84
CA LEU A 884 4.10 -25.64 -26.62
C LEU A 884 3.26 -26.92 -26.52
N VAL A 885 3.90 -28.10 -26.51
CA VAL A 885 3.22 -29.38 -26.27
C VAL A 885 2.61 -29.43 -24.88
N GLN A 886 3.36 -29.03 -23.85
CA GLN A 886 2.86 -29.00 -22.48
C GLN A 886 1.71 -28.01 -22.31
N LEU A 887 1.81 -26.83 -22.92
CA LEU A 887 0.73 -25.85 -22.91
C LEU A 887 -0.55 -26.44 -23.53
N PHE A 888 -0.42 -27.13 -24.68
CA PHE A 888 -1.55 -27.80 -25.31
C PHE A 888 -2.15 -28.90 -24.43
N GLN A 889 -1.31 -29.73 -23.80
CA GLN A 889 -1.77 -30.80 -22.89
C GLN A 889 -2.55 -30.24 -21.70
N VAL A 890 -2.03 -29.21 -21.04
CA VAL A 890 -2.69 -28.53 -19.89
C VAL A 890 -4.05 -27.96 -20.32
N ILE A 891 -4.08 -27.23 -21.45
CA ILE A 891 -5.33 -26.67 -22.00
C ILE A 891 -6.34 -27.78 -22.35
N ARG A 892 -5.88 -28.86 -22.99
CA ARG A 892 -6.75 -29.97 -23.43
C ARG A 892 -7.37 -30.70 -22.23
N ARG A 893 -6.61 -30.87 -21.15
CA ARG A 893 -7.09 -31.51 -19.90
C ARG A 893 -8.03 -30.62 -19.10
N GLY A 894 -8.02 -29.30 -19.35
CA GLY A 894 -8.72 -28.32 -18.52
C GLY A 894 -8.03 -28.11 -17.17
N ASP A 895 -6.73 -28.41 -17.08
CA ASP A 895 -5.94 -28.19 -15.87
C ASP A 895 -5.72 -26.69 -15.64
N VAL A 896 -5.50 -26.29 -14.37
CA VAL A 896 -5.12 -24.91 -14.04
C VAL A 896 -3.79 -24.57 -14.70
N ILE A 897 -3.77 -23.51 -15.51
CA ILE A 897 -2.57 -23.06 -16.21
C ILE A 897 -1.65 -22.35 -15.21
N THR A 898 -0.59 -23.04 -14.81
CA THR A 898 0.47 -22.47 -13.97
C THR A 898 1.55 -21.82 -14.83
N TRP A 899 2.29 -20.85 -14.28
CA TRP A 899 3.32 -20.09 -15.00
C TRP A 899 4.44 -20.98 -15.60
N ASP A 900 4.69 -22.14 -14.98
CA ASP A 900 5.68 -23.16 -15.35
C ASP A 900 5.07 -24.38 -16.06
N LEU A 901 3.74 -24.40 -16.28
CA LEU A 901 3.01 -25.54 -16.84
C LEU A 901 3.25 -26.86 -16.08
N ASN A 902 3.58 -26.79 -14.78
CA ASN A 902 4.01 -27.92 -13.95
C ASN A 902 5.21 -28.68 -14.53
N THR A 903 6.11 -27.96 -15.19
CA THR A 903 7.29 -28.51 -15.84
C THR A 903 8.54 -28.26 -15.00
N ASP A 904 9.49 -29.20 -15.07
CA ASP A 904 10.83 -29.00 -14.55
C ASP A 904 11.59 -27.98 -15.41
N VAL A 905 11.46 -26.70 -15.07
CA VAL A 905 12.08 -25.59 -15.81
C VAL A 905 13.61 -25.67 -15.77
N GLU A 906 14.21 -26.21 -14.70
CA GLU A 906 15.68 -26.34 -14.58
C GLU A 906 16.25 -27.32 -15.61
N ASN A 907 15.48 -28.32 -16.02
CA ASN A 907 15.87 -29.32 -17.01
C ASN A 907 15.27 -29.07 -18.40
N LEU A 908 14.47 -28.01 -18.58
CA LEU A 908 13.78 -27.71 -19.82
C LEU A 908 14.72 -27.50 -21.01
N PHE A 909 15.86 -26.84 -20.78
CA PHE A 909 16.87 -26.54 -21.79
C PHE A 909 17.94 -27.62 -21.98
N ARG A 910 17.91 -28.72 -21.19
CA ARG A 910 18.81 -29.85 -21.42
C ARG A 910 18.37 -30.68 -22.63
N ASN A 911 19.35 -31.00 -23.48
CA ASN A 911 19.18 -31.93 -24.61
C ASN A 911 19.39 -33.40 -24.22
N ASP A 912 19.67 -33.70 -22.95
CA ASP A 912 19.84 -35.09 -22.49
C ASP A 912 18.50 -35.83 -22.57
N GLU A 913 18.40 -36.86 -23.41
CA GLU A 913 17.19 -37.66 -23.68
C GLU A 913 16.68 -38.51 -22.50
N ILE A 914 17.02 -38.19 -21.25
CA ILE A 914 16.66 -39.02 -20.09
C ILE A 914 15.73 -38.25 -19.16
N TYR A 915 14.48 -38.03 -19.60
CA TYR A 915 13.38 -37.75 -18.68
C TYR A 915 12.52 -39.00 -18.58
N GLN A 916 12.76 -39.84 -17.56
CA GLN A 916 11.81 -40.87 -17.17
C GLN A 916 10.65 -40.17 -16.45
N PRO A 917 9.44 -40.12 -17.02
CA PRO A 917 8.31 -39.49 -16.35
C PRO A 917 8.06 -40.24 -15.03
N LYS A 918 8.10 -39.52 -13.91
CA LYS A 918 7.66 -40.03 -12.61
C LYS A 918 6.24 -40.55 -12.81
N ARG A 919 6.08 -41.88 -12.77
CA ARG A 919 4.79 -42.59 -12.86
C ARG A 919 3.88 -42.15 -11.71
N ARG A 920 3.22 -41.00 -11.85
CA ARG A 920 1.89 -40.85 -11.29
C ARG A 920 0.96 -41.47 -12.33
N MET A 921 0.29 -42.54 -11.95
CA MET A 921 -0.79 -43.14 -12.73
C MET A 921 -1.90 -42.10 -12.90
N SER A 922 -1.74 -41.19 -13.85
CA SER A 922 -2.86 -40.54 -14.51
C SER A 922 -3.22 -41.45 -15.67
N LEU A 923 -4.44 -42.01 -15.64
CA LEU A 923 -5.03 -42.87 -16.67
C LEU A 923 -5.30 -42.13 -18.01
N THR A 924 -4.58 -41.05 -18.30
CA THR A 924 -4.65 -40.32 -19.56
C THR A 924 -3.37 -40.59 -20.34
N LEU A 925 -3.43 -41.57 -21.24
CA LEU A 925 -2.41 -41.76 -22.27
C LEU A 925 -2.47 -40.53 -23.18
N ASP A 926 -1.68 -39.49 -22.88
CA ASP A 926 -1.63 -38.29 -23.69
C ASP A 926 -1.11 -38.66 -25.08
N THR A 927 -2.01 -38.58 -26.05
CA THR A 927 -1.77 -38.91 -27.46
C THR A 927 -0.82 -37.94 -28.16
N PHE A 928 -0.58 -36.76 -27.57
CA PHE A 928 0.19 -35.66 -28.16
C PHE A 928 1.44 -35.38 -27.32
N THR A 929 2.51 -36.17 -27.50
CA THR A 929 3.77 -36.04 -26.75
C THR A 929 4.85 -35.24 -27.47
N GLU A 930 4.68 -35.03 -28.78
CA GLU A 930 5.66 -34.33 -29.63
C GLU A 930 5.00 -33.17 -30.38
N PHE A 931 5.78 -32.15 -30.67
CA PHE A 931 5.31 -31.00 -31.44
C PHE A 931 5.28 -31.35 -32.93
N ASN A 932 4.11 -31.28 -33.54
CA ASN A 932 3.88 -31.48 -34.97
C ASN A 932 2.82 -30.49 -35.48
N ASP A 933 2.54 -30.51 -36.79
CA ASP A 933 1.61 -29.59 -37.43
C ASP A 933 0.19 -29.66 -36.84
N GLU A 934 -0.27 -30.86 -36.48
CA GLU A 934 -1.58 -31.09 -35.86
C GLU A 934 -1.68 -30.43 -34.48
N VAL A 935 -0.66 -30.63 -33.62
CA VAL A 935 -0.59 -30.00 -32.29
C VAL A 935 -0.53 -28.47 -32.43
N ALA A 936 0.23 -27.95 -33.40
CA ALA A 936 0.32 -26.51 -33.65
C ALA A 936 -1.04 -25.92 -34.06
N ASP A 937 -1.75 -26.54 -35.00
CA ASP A 937 -3.05 -26.06 -35.49
C ASP A 937 -4.14 -26.13 -34.41
N LEU A 938 -4.19 -27.23 -33.66
CA LEU A 938 -5.12 -27.39 -32.54
C LEU A 938 -4.83 -26.39 -31.41
N LEU A 939 -3.55 -26.14 -31.09
CA LEU A 939 -3.17 -25.16 -30.08
C LEU A 939 -3.57 -23.74 -30.52
N ILE A 940 -3.30 -23.35 -31.77
CA ILE A 940 -3.73 -22.05 -32.32
C ILE A 940 -5.25 -21.90 -32.22
N GLU A 941 -6.01 -22.91 -32.64
CA GLU A 941 -7.48 -22.88 -32.58
C GLU A 941 -7.98 -22.67 -31.14
N ARG A 942 -7.36 -23.33 -30.17
CA ARG A 942 -7.71 -23.16 -28.75
C ARG A 942 -7.35 -21.78 -28.23
N LEU A 943 -6.16 -21.28 -28.54
CA LEU A 943 -5.71 -19.95 -28.12
C LEU A 943 -6.51 -18.79 -28.75
N MET A 944 -7.27 -19.02 -29.83
CA MET A 944 -8.24 -18.04 -30.32
C MET A 944 -9.56 -18.03 -29.52
N LYS A 945 -9.85 -19.09 -28.75
CA LYS A 945 -11.12 -19.28 -28.01
C LYS A 945 -11.01 -19.05 -26.51
N ILE A 946 -9.83 -19.23 -25.92
CA ILE A 946 -9.58 -19.03 -24.48
C ILE A 946 -8.67 -17.81 -24.26
N SER A 947 -8.72 -17.21 -23.07
CA SER A 947 -7.69 -16.23 -22.64
C SER A 947 -6.71 -16.93 -21.71
N LEU A 948 -5.41 -16.80 -21.99
CA LEU A 948 -4.39 -17.36 -21.10
C LEU A 948 -4.13 -16.41 -19.93
N PRO A 949 -3.97 -16.93 -18.69
CA PRO A 949 -3.53 -16.12 -17.58
C PRO A 949 -2.12 -15.58 -17.82
N LEU A 950 -1.81 -14.44 -17.21
CA LEU A 950 -0.52 -13.74 -17.24
C LEU A 950 -0.13 -13.19 -18.62
N LEU A 951 -1.05 -13.17 -19.60
CA LEU A 951 -0.85 -12.56 -20.91
C LEU A 951 -1.92 -11.50 -21.17
N THR A 952 -1.51 -10.38 -21.75
CA THR A 952 -2.43 -9.45 -22.40
C THR A 952 -2.95 -10.04 -23.72
N ARG A 953 -4.08 -9.53 -24.22
CA ARG A 953 -4.64 -9.98 -25.52
C ARG A 953 -3.65 -9.80 -26.67
N HIS A 954 -2.86 -8.72 -26.63
CA HIS A 954 -1.82 -8.47 -27.61
C HIS A 954 -0.71 -9.54 -27.54
N GLN A 955 -0.20 -9.82 -26.34
CA GLN A 955 0.81 -10.86 -26.13
C GLN A 955 0.31 -12.25 -26.57
N GLN A 956 -0.96 -12.57 -26.33
CA GLN A 956 -1.52 -13.84 -26.79
C GLN A 956 -1.58 -13.93 -28.34
N SER A 957 -1.88 -12.83 -29.02
CA SER A 957 -1.77 -12.77 -30.49
C SER A 957 -0.34 -12.95 -30.98
N THR A 958 0.64 -12.37 -30.27
CA THR A 958 2.08 -12.59 -30.55
C THR A 958 2.47 -14.05 -30.32
N LEU A 959 1.93 -14.72 -29.30
CA LEU A 959 2.19 -16.15 -29.05
C LEU A 959 1.65 -17.01 -30.20
N ILE A 960 0.43 -16.76 -30.66
CA ILE A 960 -0.14 -17.43 -31.83
C ILE A 960 0.76 -17.25 -33.06
N SER A 961 1.21 -16.02 -33.31
CA SER A 961 2.13 -15.72 -34.41
C SER A 961 3.45 -16.48 -34.26
N THR A 962 3.96 -16.60 -33.04
CA THR A 962 5.19 -17.33 -32.73
C THR A 962 5.03 -18.85 -32.94
N ILE A 963 3.86 -19.42 -32.62
CA ILE A 963 3.56 -20.85 -32.88
C ILE A 963 3.56 -21.14 -34.38
N VAL A 964 2.97 -20.25 -35.20
CA VAL A 964 3.01 -20.35 -36.67
C VAL A 964 4.45 -20.36 -37.16
N ILE A 965 5.31 -19.49 -36.60
CA ILE A 965 6.73 -19.45 -36.94
C ILE A 965 7.41 -20.78 -36.59
N VAL A 966 7.20 -21.32 -35.38
CA VAL A 966 7.81 -22.60 -34.96
C VAL A 966 7.36 -23.76 -35.84
N LYS A 967 6.10 -23.75 -36.30
CA LYS A 967 5.56 -24.71 -37.27
C LYS A 967 6.30 -24.64 -38.62
N ASP A 968 6.59 -23.44 -39.11
CA ASP A 968 7.28 -23.22 -40.39
C ASP A 968 8.74 -23.68 -40.40
N PHE A 969 9.41 -23.74 -39.24
CA PHE A 969 10.82 -24.17 -39.13
C PHE A 969 10.95 -25.70 -39.04
N THR A 970 11.21 -26.33 -40.19
CA THR A 970 11.47 -27.78 -40.30
C THR A 970 12.86 -28.14 -39.78
N LYS A 971 13.09 -29.44 -39.49
CA LYS A 971 14.42 -29.94 -39.08
C LYS A 971 15.49 -29.61 -40.14
N ASP A 972 15.17 -29.78 -41.42
CA ASP A 972 16.09 -29.50 -42.53
C ASP A 972 16.50 -28.02 -42.56
N MET A 973 15.52 -27.11 -42.42
CA MET A 973 15.77 -25.67 -42.40
C MET A 973 16.70 -25.26 -41.24
N LEU A 974 16.58 -25.90 -40.07
CA LEU A 974 17.45 -25.65 -38.91
C LEU A 974 18.87 -26.18 -39.09
N VAL A 975 19.10 -27.10 -40.04
CA VAL A 975 20.42 -27.65 -40.36
C VAL A 975 21.08 -26.86 -41.50
N GLU A 976 20.30 -26.43 -42.49
CA GLU A 976 20.78 -25.70 -43.67
C GLU A 976 21.15 -24.23 -43.37
N LEU A 977 20.40 -23.57 -42.47
CA LEU A 977 20.66 -22.20 -42.06
C LEU A 977 21.53 -22.13 -40.82
N ASP A 978 22.49 -21.21 -40.82
CA ASP A 978 23.21 -20.88 -39.60
C ASP A 978 22.32 -20.10 -38.60
N PRO A 979 22.71 -20.00 -37.32
CA PRO A 979 21.92 -19.32 -36.28
C PRO A 979 21.54 -17.87 -36.60
N ASN A 980 22.38 -17.10 -37.30
CA ASN A 980 22.05 -15.72 -37.65
C ASN A 980 21.01 -15.66 -38.77
N GLY A 981 21.10 -16.56 -39.76
CA GLY A 981 20.06 -16.73 -40.77
C GLY A 981 18.70 -17.09 -40.15
N ILE A 982 18.70 -17.98 -39.16
CA ILE A 982 17.48 -18.35 -38.41
C ILE A 982 16.91 -17.15 -37.64
N ARG A 983 17.74 -16.42 -36.88
CA ARG A 983 17.30 -15.22 -36.12
C ARG A 983 16.69 -14.16 -37.05
N TYR A 984 17.34 -13.90 -38.18
CA TYR A 984 16.82 -13.00 -39.21
C TYR A 984 15.42 -13.42 -39.68
N LEU A 985 15.21 -14.69 -40.00
CA LEU A 985 13.92 -15.18 -40.50
C LEU A 985 12.83 -15.14 -39.44
N ILE A 986 13.15 -15.44 -38.17
CA ILE A 986 12.21 -15.27 -37.05
C ILE A 986 11.78 -13.81 -36.97
N SER A 987 12.72 -12.87 -36.94
CA SER A 987 12.41 -11.44 -36.88
C SER A 987 11.61 -10.95 -38.08
N LEU A 988 11.95 -11.41 -39.29
CA LEU A 988 11.22 -11.07 -40.51
C LEU A 988 9.75 -11.52 -40.40
N LYS A 989 9.53 -12.78 -40.01
CA LYS A 989 8.18 -13.32 -39.86
C LYS A 989 7.40 -12.60 -38.76
N LEU A 990 7.98 -12.37 -37.58
CA LEU A 990 7.34 -11.61 -36.49
C LEU A 990 6.94 -10.18 -36.92
N SER A 991 7.80 -9.51 -37.70
CA SER A 991 7.52 -8.16 -38.20
C SER A 991 6.35 -8.12 -39.19
N SER A 992 6.15 -9.20 -39.95
CA SER A 992 5.06 -9.30 -40.93
C SER A 992 3.68 -9.47 -40.28
N THR A 993 3.63 -10.03 -39.07
CA THR A 993 2.40 -10.25 -38.30
C THR A 993 2.04 -9.08 -37.39
N ALA A 994 3.00 -8.21 -37.06
CA ALA A 994 2.75 -7.03 -36.24
C ALA A 994 1.87 -6.01 -37.00
N THR A 995 0.75 -5.62 -36.41
CA THR A 995 -0.08 -4.53 -36.93
C THR A 995 0.71 -3.21 -36.92
N ALA A 996 0.46 -2.35 -37.90
CA ALA A 996 1.25 -1.14 -38.22
C ALA A 996 1.21 0.00 -37.16
N THR A 997 1.01 -0.30 -35.88
CA THR A 997 0.86 0.67 -34.78
C THR A 997 2.19 1.13 -34.16
N SER A 998 3.35 0.66 -34.63
CA SER A 998 4.66 1.14 -34.14
C SER A 998 5.04 2.51 -34.75
N THR A 999 5.56 3.42 -33.92
CA THR A 999 6.16 4.70 -34.36
C THR A 999 7.35 4.47 -35.31
N SER A 1000 7.53 5.36 -36.28
CA SER A 1000 8.53 5.24 -37.36
C SER A 1000 9.96 4.97 -36.88
N SER A 1001 10.39 5.60 -35.78
CA SER A 1001 11.75 5.45 -35.23
C SER A 1001 12.02 4.08 -34.60
N ALA A 1002 11.05 3.50 -33.88
CA ALA A 1002 11.16 2.16 -33.32
C ALA A 1002 11.22 1.10 -34.42
N THR A 1003 10.44 1.28 -35.47
CA THR A 1003 10.43 0.42 -36.66
C THR A 1003 11.79 0.43 -37.37
N THR A 1004 12.46 1.58 -37.47
CA THR A 1004 13.82 1.66 -38.05
C THR A 1004 14.86 0.91 -37.23
N LYS A 1005 14.87 1.06 -35.89
CA LYS A 1005 15.82 0.35 -35.01
C LYS A 1005 15.66 -1.17 -35.09
N LYS A 1006 14.43 -1.67 -35.01
CA LYS A 1006 14.12 -3.10 -35.15
C LYS A 1006 14.60 -3.66 -36.50
N ARG A 1007 14.38 -2.91 -37.58
CA ARG A 1007 14.83 -3.28 -38.93
C ARG A 1007 16.36 -3.34 -39.03
N LEU A 1008 17.09 -2.39 -38.45
CA LEU A 1008 18.56 -2.40 -38.51
C LEU A 1008 19.15 -3.62 -37.77
N ALA A 1009 18.65 -3.93 -36.57
CA ALA A 1009 19.06 -5.11 -35.81
C ALA A 1009 18.79 -6.40 -36.60
N GLN A 1010 17.61 -6.49 -37.23
CA GLN A 1010 17.28 -7.60 -38.12
C GLN A 1010 18.28 -7.70 -39.28
N ILE A 1011 18.55 -6.62 -40.01
CA ILE A 1011 19.48 -6.61 -41.16
C ILE A 1011 20.87 -7.08 -40.74
N GLN A 1012 21.31 -6.74 -39.54
CA GLN A 1012 22.61 -7.16 -39.01
C GLN A 1012 22.73 -8.69 -38.91
N TRP A 1013 21.68 -9.40 -38.48
CA TRP A 1013 21.71 -10.86 -38.50
C TRP A 1013 21.86 -11.43 -39.90
N ALA A 1014 21.21 -10.84 -40.91
CA ALA A 1014 21.40 -11.28 -42.29
C ALA A 1014 22.83 -10.99 -42.80
N MET A 1015 23.43 -9.87 -42.41
CA MET A 1015 24.83 -9.56 -42.76
C MET A 1015 25.82 -10.51 -42.08
N MET A 1016 25.48 -11.05 -40.90
CA MET A 1016 26.31 -12.01 -40.15
C MET A 1016 25.99 -13.48 -40.49
N CYS A 1017 25.06 -13.71 -41.42
CA CYS A 1017 24.72 -15.04 -41.92
C CYS A 1017 25.87 -15.59 -42.77
N LYS A 1018 26.33 -16.79 -42.44
CA LYS A 1018 27.34 -17.57 -43.15
C LYS A 1018 26.77 -18.32 -44.36
N THR A 1019 25.45 -18.50 -44.44
CA THR A 1019 24.74 -19.11 -45.58
C THR A 1019 23.76 -18.14 -46.27
N PRO A 1020 24.22 -16.98 -46.77
CA PRO A 1020 23.34 -15.92 -47.28
C PRO A 1020 22.51 -16.33 -48.51
N ASP A 1021 23.01 -17.25 -49.34
CA ASP A 1021 22.27 -17.75 -50.51
C ASP A 1021 21.05 -18.59 -50.09
N ILE A 1022 21.21 -19.48 -49.09
CA ILE A 1022 20.11 -20.27 -48.52
C ILE A 1022 19.11 -19.34 -47.84
N LEU A 1023 19.61 -18.36 -47.06
CA LEU A 1023 18.78 -17.34 -46.45
C LEU A 1023 17.91 -16.62 -47.50
N LEU A 1024 18.52 -16.23 -48.63
CA LEU A 1024 17.83 -15.54 -49.71
C LEU A 1024 16.70 -16.36 -50.34
N GLU A 1025 16.89 -17.67 -50.49
CA GLU A 1025 15.84 -18.58 -50.99
C GLU A 1025 14.63 -18.59 -50.05
N HIS A 1026 14.87 -18.72 -48.74
CA HIS A 1026 13.80 -18.67 -47.74
C HIS A 1026 13.09 -17.32 -47.68
N VAL A 1027 13.82 -16.20 -47.77
CA VAL A 1027 13.21 -14.86 -47.83
C VAL A 1027 12.38 -14.68 -49.09
N THR A 1028 12.87 -15.16 -50.23
CA THR A 1028 12.13 -15.09 -51.50
C THR A 1028 10.84 -15.92 -51.42
N LYS A 1029 10.90 -17.11 -50.81
CA LYS A 1029 9.74 -17.97 -50.55
C LYS A 1029 8.74 -17.31 -49.61
N HIS A 1030 9.21 -16.63 -48.56
CA HIS A 1030 8.37 -15.89 -47.60
C HIS A 1030 7.49 -14.85 -48.31
N TYR A 1031 8.02 -14.13 -49.29
CA TYR A 1031 7.27 -13.16 -50.10
C TYR A 1031 6.56 -13.77 -51.33
N GLY A 1032 6.42 -15.10 -51.40
CA GLY A 1032 5.73 -15.77 -52.52
C GLY A 1032 6.41 -15.60 -53.88
N GLY A 1033 7.73 -15.36 -53.90
CA GLY A 1033 8.52 -15.16 -55.12
C GLY A 1033 8.36 -13.81 -55.81
N LYS A 1034 7.50 -12.92 -55.32
CA LYS A 1034 7.26 -11.57 -55.88
C LYS A 1034 7.75 -10.51 -54.91
N ILE A 1035 8.97 -10.04 -55.12
CA ILE A 1035 9.61 -9.02 -54.27
C ILE A 1035 9.50 -7.66 -54.99
N LYS A 1036 8.63 -6.76 -54.49
CA LYS A 1036 8.62 -5.36 -54.92
C LYS A 1036 9.67 -4.56 -54.13
N TRP A 1037 9.84 -3.26 -54.43
CA TRP A 1037 10.84 -2.44 -53.75
C TRP A 1037 10.59 -2.39 -52.25
N LYS A 1038 9.33 -2.35 -51.82
CA LYS A 1038 8.96 -2.36 -50.41
C LYS A 1038 9.51 -3.59 -49.69
N GLU A 1039 9.25 -4.80 -50.19
CA GLU A 1039 9.72 -6.04 -49.55
C GLU A 1039 11.25 -6.16 -49.64
N MET A 1040 11.86 -5.73 -50.74
CA MET A 1040 13.32 -5.67 -50.89
C MET A 1040 13.96 -4.74 -49.86
N LYS A 1041 13.31 -3.60 -49.61
CA LYS A 1041 13.72 -2.62 -48.60
C LYS A 1041 13.49 -3.16 -47.19
N ASP A 1042 12.30 -3.67 -46.87
CA ASP A 1042 11.95 -4.13 -45.53
C ASP A 1042 12.83 -5.30 -45.09
N SER A 1043 13.21 -6.19 -46.02
CA SER A 1043 14.17 -7.28 -45.79
C SER A 1043 15.65 -6.85 -45.77
N GLY A 1044 15.96 -5.60 -46.13
CA GLY A 1044 17.32 -5.09 -46.19
C GLY A 1044 18.25 -5.83 -47.16
N MET A 1045 17.71 -6.48 -48.19
CA MET A 1045 18.48 -7.15 -49.23
C MET A 1045 19.63 -6.32 -49.84
N PRO A 1046 19.51 -4.98 -50.00
CA PRO A 1046 20.63 -4.16 -50.49
C PRO A 1046 21.92 -4.34 -49.68
N PHE A 1047 21.81 -4.61 -48.38
CA PHE A 1047 22.96 -4.71 -47.49
C PHE A 1047 23.63 -6.09 -47.56
N TRP A 1048 22.89 -7.17 -47.38
CA TRP A 1048 23.47 -8.50 -47.13
C TRP A 1048 23.50 -9.46 -48.34
N VAL A 1049 22.74 -9.22 -49.41
CA VAL A 1049 22.74 -10.12 -50.58
C VAL A 1049 23.97 -9.89 -51.46
N GLU A 1050 24.67 -10.93 -51.91
CA GLU A 1050 25.84 -10.79 -52.80
C GLU A 1050 25.51 -10.00 -54.09
N LYS A 1051 26.46 -9.21 -54.59
CA LYS A 1051 26.25 -8.24 -55.68
C LYS A 1051 25.61 -8.84 -56.93
N ASN A 1052 26.07 -9.99 -57.41
CA ASN A 1052 25.53 -10.62 -58.63
C ASN A 1052 24.10 -11.14 -58.41
N SER A 1053 23.86 -11.81 -57.28
CA SER A 1053 22.52 -12.28 -56.88
C SER A 1053 21.56 -11.10 -56.68
N PHE A 1054 22.02 -10.04 -56.03
CA PHE A 1054 21.25 -8.82 -55.81
C PHE A 1054 20.92 -8.12 -57.13
N THR A 1055 21.87 -8.04 -58.06
CA THR A 1055 21.65 -7.43 -59.39
C THR A 1055 20.54 -8.15 -60.17
N LYS A 1056 20.52 -9.49 -60.13
CA LYS A 1056 19.44 -10.29 -60.75
C LYS A 1056 18.08 -10.04 -60.08
N LEU A 1057 18.05 -9.94 -58.75
CA LEU A 1057 16.82 -9.63 -58.01
C LEU A 1057 16.34 -8.21 -58.24
N PHE A 1058 17.25 -7.24 -58.31
CA PHE A 1058 16.95 -5.84 -58.56
C PHE A 1058 16.34 -5.64 -59.96
N GLU A 1059 16.81 -6.39 -60.97
CA GLU A 1059 16.17 -6.40 -62.29
C GLU A 1059 14.76 -7.00 -62.26
N LYS A 1060 14.57 -8.13 -61.58
CA LYS A 1060 13.23 -8.73 -61.42
C LYS A 1060 12.28 -7.77 -60.70
N MET A 1061 12.76 -7.11 -59.65
CA MET A 1061 12.03 -6.09 -58.92
C MET A 1061 11.68 -4.90 -59.82
N ALA A 1062 12.63 -4.39 -60.60
CA ALA A 1062 12.39 -3.29 -61.54
C ALA A 1062 11.33 -3.63 -62.60
N ALA A 1063 11.32 -4.89 -63.09
CA ALA A 1063 10.31 -5.38 -64.02
C ALA A 1063 8.92 -5.49 -63.35
N LEU A 1064 8.86 -5.99 -62.11
CA LEU A 1064 7.61 -6.07 -61.34
C LEU A 1064 7.03 -4.69 -61.01
N GLU A 1065 7.89 -3.72 -60.71
CA GLU A 1065 7.51 -2.34 -60.38
C GLU A 1065 7.23 -1.47 -61.61
N PHE A 1066 7.54 -1.94 -62.83
CA PHE A 1066 7.46 -1.15 -64.06
C PHE A 1066 6.10 -0.48 -64.25
N LYS A 1067 5.03 -1.22 -63.92
CA LYS A 1067 3.64 -0.75 -64.03
C LYS A 1067 3.31 0.36 -63.02
N ASP A 1068 3.73 0.19 -61.77
CA ASP A 1068 3.21 0.98 -60.65
C ASP A 1068 4.13 2.16 -60.25
N ALA A 1069 5.46 2.05 -60.48
CA ALA A 1069 6.41 3.06 -60.03
C ALA A 1069 6.47 4.30 -60.94
N PRO A 1070 6.82 5.50 -60.42
CA PRO A 1070 7.00 6.72 -61.23
C PRO A 1070 8.07 6.56 -62.33
N LEU A 1071 7.94 7.30 -63.43
CA LEU A 1071 8.90 7.23 -64.56
C LEU A 1071 10.34 7.46 -64.09
N GLY A 1072 10.60 8.48 -63.26
CA GLY A 1072 11.94 8.75 -62.73
C GLY A 1072 12.55 7.58 -61.95
N ARG A 1073 11.72 6.80 -61.23
CA ARG A 1073 12.18 5.62 -60.48
C ARG A 1073 12.51 4.44 -61.40
N ILE A 1074 11.71 4.23 -62.45
CA ILE A 1074 12.01 3.26 -63.51
C ILE A 1074 13.28 3.62 -64.27
N CYS A 1075 13.44 4.89 -64.63
CA CYS A 1075 14.67 5.38 -65.26
C CYS A 1075 15.89 5.07 -64.39
N LEU A 1076 15.81 5.38 -63.09
CA LEU A 1076 16.87 5.08 -62.14
C LEU A 1076 17.17 3.57 -62.06
N TYR A 1077 16.16 2.71 -61.93
CA TYR A 1077 16.37 1.27 -61.79
C TYR A 1077 17.13 0.65 -62.98
N TYR A 1078 16.68 0.92 -64.21
CA TYR A 1078 17.32 0.33 -65.39
C TYR A 1078 18.65 0.99 -65.76
N LEU A 1079 18.83 2.29 -65.47
CA LEU A 1079 20.13 2.94 -65.66
C LEU A 1079 21.15 2.46 -64.63
N SER A 1080 20.72 2.15 -63.41
CA SER A 1080 21.57 1.50 -62.40
C SER A 1080 22.10 0.15 -62.90
N LEU A 1081 21.27 -0.60 -63.63
CA LEU A 1081 21.62 -1.87 -64.28
C LEU A 1081 22.44 -1.72 -65.58
N LYS A 1082 22.77 -0.49 -66.00
CA LYS A 1082 23.41 -0.17 -67.31
C LYS A 1082 22.61 -0.67 -68.52
N LYS A 1083 21.28 -0.78 -68.38
CA LYS A 1083 20.34 -1.30 -69.40
C LYS A 1083 19.60 -0.18 -70.15
N LYS A 1084 20.33 0.86 -70.58
CA LYS A 1084 19.78 2.05 -71.27
C LYS A 1084 18.90 1.69 -72.48
N ASP A 1085 19.36 0.77 -73.32
CA ASP A 1085 18.64 0.43 -74.55
C ASP A 1085 17.35 -0.36 -74.29
N ILE A 1086 17.34 -1.18 -73.24
CA ILE A 1086 16.13 -1.88 -72.77
C ILE A 1086 15.14 -0.85 -72.19
N LEU A 1087 15.63 0.09 -71.37
CA LEU A 1087 14.82 1.17 -70.80
C LEU A 1087 14.13 2.01 -71.88
N ILE A 1088 14.87 2.43 -72.92
CA ILE A 1088 14.30 3.21 -74.05
C ILE A 1088 13.16 2.44 -74.72
N ARG A 1089 13.25 1.10 -74.84
CA ARG A 1089 12.18 0.27 -75.41
C ARG A 1089 10.99 0.18 -74.47
N LEU A 1090 11.23 -0.06 -73.17
CA LEU A 1090 10.17 -0.21 -72.16
C LEU A 1090 9.37 1.08 -71.98
N ILE A 1091 10.03 2.24 -71.83
CA ILE A 1091 9.38 3.54 -71.59
C ILE A 1091 8.43 3.93 -72.73
N LYS A 1092 8.62 3.45 -73.97
CA LYS A 1092 7.67 3.71 -75.08
C LYS A 1092 6.25 3.30 -74.72
N HIS A 1093 6.11 2.24 -73.92
CA HIS A 1093 4.82 1.68 -73.48
C HIS A 1093 4.31 2.29 -72.18
N LYS A 1094 5.07 3.17 -71.53
CA LYS A 1094 4.64 3.90 -70.34
C LYS A 1094 3.77 5.09 -70.75
N ASP A 1095 2.74 5.37 -69.95
CA ASP A 1095 1.93 6.57 -70.10
C ASP A 1095 2.50 7.68 -69.21
N ASP A 1096 3.37 8.51 -69.80
CA ASP A 1096 4.00 9.64 -69.11
C ASP A 1096 4.28 10.77 -70.12
N LYS A 1097 3.96 12.01 -69.73
CA LYS A 1097 4.09 13.20 -70.59
C LYS A 1097 5.54 13.52 -70.97
N GLU A 1098 6.49 13.15 -70.12
CA GLU A 1098 7.91 13.43 -70.35
C GLU A 1098 8.63 12.30 -71.11
N LYS A 1099 7.95 11.18 -71.38
CA LYS A 1099 8.56 9.99 -71.97
C LYS A 1099 9.33 10.26 -73.26
N ASN A 1100 8.77 11.05 -74.18
CA ASN A 1100 9.40 11.32 -75.48
C ASN A 1100 10.63 12.22 -75.33
N LYS A 1101 10.59 13.19 -74.40
CA LYS A 1101 11.74 14.05 -74.08
C LYS A 1101 12.87 13.23 -73.48
N ILE A 1102 12.54 12.35 -72.54
CA ILE A 1102 13.49 11.45 -71.88
C ILE A 1102 14.09 10.47 -72.90
N ILE A 1103 13.27 9.83 -73.75
CA ILE A 1103 13.74 8.94 -74.82
C ILE A 1103 14.68 9.69 -75.77
N GLY A 1104 14.30 10.88 -76.25
CA GLY A 1104 15.12 11.67 -77.16
C GLY A 1104 16.46 12.05 -76.54
N PHE A 1105 16.51 12.37 -75.25
CA PHE A 1105 17.77 12.62 -74.56
C PHE A 1105 18.59 11.34 -74.36
N MET A 1106 17.95 10.23 -73.97
CA MET A 1106 18.60 8.94 -73.73
C MET A 1106 19.15 8.27 -75.00
N GLN A 1107 18.66 8.62 -76.19
CA GLN A 1107 19.19 8.13 -77.46
C GLN A 1107 20.63 8.61 -77.73
N LYS A 1108 21.10 9.66 -77.05
CA LYS A 1108 22.47 10.14 -77.18
C LYS A 1108 23.49 9.08 -76.75
N ASP A 1109 24.66 9.14 -77.35
CA ASP A 1109 25.81 8.33 -76.99
C ASP A 1109 26.55 8.98 -75.81
N PHE A 1110 26.33 8.46 -74.59
CA PHE A 1110 26.97 8.97 -73.37
C PHE A 1110 28.43 8.51 -73.22
N THR A 1111 28.99 7.75 -74.17
CA THR A 1111 30.46 7.57 -74.21
C THR A 1111 31.16 8.89 -74.55
N GLN A 1112 30.48 9.79 -75.28
CA GLN A 1112 30.96 11.13 -75.64
C GLN A 1112 30.90 12.10 -74.45
N ALA A 1113 32.03 12.76 -74.14
CA ALA A 1113 32.14 13.71 -73.03
C ALA A 1113 31.15 14.90 -73.13
N SER A 1114 30.81 15.35 -74.34
CA SER A 1114 29.82 16.43 -74.55
C SER A 1114 28.41 16.05 -74.09
N ASN A 1115 28.01 14.79 -74.32
CA ASN A 1115 26.73 14.26 -73.89
C ASN A 1115 26.69 14.05 -72.37
N ARG A 1116 27.80 13.62 -71.75
CA ARG A 1116 27.93 13.54 -70.28
C ARG A 1116 27.82 14.92 -69.63
N SER A 1117 28.52 15.93 -70.16
CA SER A 1117 28.41 17.31 -69.67
C SER A 1117 26.98 17.87 -69.78
N SER A 1118 26.29 17.54 -70.88
CA SER A 1118 24.87 17.90 -71.05
C SER A 1118 23.96 17.21 -70.03
N ALA A 1119 24.21 15.93 -69.72
CA ALA A 1119 23.48 15.20 -68.69
C ALA A 1119 23.74 15.79 -67.31
N LEU A 1120 24.99 16.14 -67.00
CA LEU A 1120 25.37 16.74 -65.73
C LEU A 1120 24.68 18.09 -65.49
N LYS A 1121 24.65 18.96 -66.51
CA LYS A 1121 23.91 20.24 -66.44
C LYS A 1121 22.42 20.02 -66.18
N ASN A 1122 21.81 19.04 -66.86
CA ASN A 1122 20.41 18.70 -66.64
C ASN A 1122 20.18 18.14 -65.22
N ALA A 1123 21.10 17.35 -64.70
CA ALA A 1123 21.05 16.84 -63.33
C ALA A 1123 21.01 17.98 -62.30
N TYR A 1124 21.90 18.97 -62.43
CA TYR A 1124 21.93 20.14 -61.55
C TYR A 1124 20.68 21.03 -61.69
N VAL A 1125 20.15 21.21 -62.90
CA VAL A 1125 18.90 21.94 -63.12
C VAL A 1125 17.73 21.23 -62.41
N LEU A 1126 17.62 19.91 -62.55
CA LEU A 1126 16.57 19.11 -61.91
C LEU A 1126 16.70 19.09 -60.38
N LEU A 1127 17.93 19.11 -59.87
CA LEU A 1127 18.22 19.25 -58.45
C LEU A 1127 17.70 20.59 -57.90
N GLY A 1128 17.91 21.68 -58.63
CA GLY A 1128 17.35 23.00 -58.31
C GLY A 1128 15.82 23.08 -58.36
N LEU A 1129 15.17 22.16 -59.09
CA LEU A 1129 13.71 22.04 -59.16
C LEU A 1129 13.14 21.03 -58.16
N HIS A 1130 13.94 20.54 -57.19
CA HIS A 1130 13.58 19.50 -56.22
C HIS A 1130 13.10 18.17 -56.84
N ARG A 1131 13.43 17.93 -58.12
CA ARG A 1131 13.09 16.70 -58.84
C ARG A 1131 14.20 15.66 -58.62
N TYR A 1132 14.33 15.18 -57.39
CA TYR A 1132 15.48 14.40 -56.94
C TYR A 1132 15.69 13.07 -57.67
N LEU A 1133 14.61 12.31 -57.94
CA LEU A 1133 14.69 11.07 -58.70
C LEU A 1133 15.15 11.32 -60.14
N ASP A 1134 14.70 12.44 -60.73
CA ASP A 1134 15.09 12.79 -62.09
C ASP A 1134 16.55 13.21 -62.12
N ALA A 1135 16.97 14.07 -61.20
CA ALA A 1135 18.37 14.44 -61.03
C ALA A 1135 19.25 13.18 -60.86
N ALA A 1136 18.84 12.23 -60.01
CA ALA A 1136 19.60 11.01 -59.73
C ALA A 1136 19.90 10.19 -60.99
N TYR A 1137 18.90 9.88 -61.82
CA TYR A 1137 19.17 9.11 -63.04
C TYR A 1137 19.94 9.92 -64.09
N PHE A 1138 19.82 11.26 -64.11
CA PHE A 1138 20.66 12.11 -64.98
C PHE A 1138 22.12 12.11 -64.53
N PHE A 1139 22.41 12.01 -63.23
CA PHE A 1139 23.78 11.79 -62.73
C PHE A 1139 24.35 10.46 -63.21
N LEU A 1140 23.56 9.38 -63.30
CA LEU A 1140 24.01 8.11 -63.90
C LEU A 1140 24.33 8.25 -65.39
N LEU A 1141 23.54 9.04 -66.15
CA LEU A 1141 23.84 9.34 -67.56
C LEU A 1141 25.08 10.22 -67.74
N ALA A 1142 25.37 11.05 -66.75
CA ALA A 1142 26.56 11.90 -66.71
C ALA A 1142 27.84 11.16 -66.31
N ASP A 1143 27.77 9.85 -66.02
CA ASP A 1143 28.87 9.05 -65.45
C ASP A 1143 29.33 9.58 -64.08
N ALA A 1144 28.38 10.12 -63.30
CA ALA A 1144 28.58 10.70 -61.98
C ALA A 1144 27.77 9.93 -60.91
N PRO A 1145 28.02 8.62 -60.73
CA PRO A 1145 27.17 7.80 -59.87
C PRO A 1145 27.30 8.15 -58.38
N LYS A 1146 28.40 8.77 -57.96
CA LYS A 1146 28.58 9.22 -56.57
C LYS A 1146 27.56 10.32 -56.20
N ASP A 1147 27.33 11.27 -57.10
CA ASP A 1147 26.32 12.33 -56.91
C ASP A 1147 24.89 11.76 -56.90
N CYS A 1148 24.61 10.76 -57.76
CA CYS A 1148 23.35 10.03 -57.74
C CYS A 1148 23.08 9.41 -56.36
N CYS A 1149 24.01 8.60 -55.86
CA CYS A 1149 23.87 7.93 -54.56
C CYS A 1149 23.71 8.92 -53.40
N ARG A 1150 24.46 10.02 -53.39
CA ARG A 1150 24.36 11.06 -52.36
C ARG A 1150 22.97 11.69 -52.30
N ILE A 1151 22.40 12.06 -53.46
CA ILE A 1151 21.05 12.65 -53.51
C ILE A 1151 19.99 11.65 -53.07
N LEU A 1152 20.14 10.38 -53.46
CA LEU A 1152 19.23 9.33 -53.01
C LEU A 1152 19.28 9.18 -51.49
N ALA A 1153 20.47 9.16 -50.90
CA ALA A 1153 20.65 9.04 -49.45
C ALA A 1153 20.07 10.24 -48.70
N ASP A 1154 20.34 11.46 -49.18
CA ASP A 1154 19.99 12.69 -48.48
C ASP A 1154 18.52 13.12 -48.67
N LYS A 1155 17.90 12.79 -49.81
CA LYS A 1155 16.62 13.39 -50.25
C LYS A 1155 15.53 12.41 -50.66
N VAL A 1156 15.83 11.12 -50.82
CA VAL A 1156 14.85 10.15 -51.36
C VAL A 1156 14.68 8.92 -50.47
N ASP A 1157 15.69 8.05 -50.42
CA ASP A 1157 15.64 6.75 -49.78
C ASP A 1157 17.09 6.22 -49.62
N SER A 1158 17.58 6.15 -48.38
CA SER A 1158 18.94 5.70 -48.07
C SER A 1158 19.20 4.26 -48.52
N ASP A 1159 18.22 3.37 -48.35
CA ASP A 1159 18.34 1.97 -48.79
C ASP A 1159 18.42 1.87 -50.33
N LEU A 1160 17.76 2.79 -51.03
CA LEU A 1160 17.85 2.88 -52.50
C LEU A 1160 19.23 3.36 -52.94
N ALA A 1161 19.84 4.29 -52.20
CA ALA A 1161 21.21 4.72 -52.48
C ALA A 1161 22.19 3.53 -52.41
N VAL A 1162 22.04 2.66 -51.41
CA VAL A 1162 22.85 1.42 -51.26
C VAL A 1162 22.59 0.47 -52.41
N ALA A 1163 21.31 0.23 -52.75
CA ALA A 1163 20.96 -0.64 -53.85
C ALA A 1163 21.56 -0.17 -55.19
N VAL A 1164 21.46 1.14 -55.48
CA VAL A 1164 22.02 1.75 -56.68
C VAL A 1164 23.54 1.67 -56.69
N ALA A 1165 24.20 2.01 -55.57
CA ALA A 1165 25.65 1.92 -55.45
C ALA A 1165 26.15 0.49 -55.73
N LYS A 1166 25.48 -0.51 -55.14
CA LYS A 1166 25.83 -1.93 -55.27
C LYS A 1166 25.63 -2.46 -56.69
N VAL A 1167 24.50 -2.14 -57.33
CA VAL A 1167 24.16 -2.59 -58.68
C VAL A 1167 25.01 -1.90 -59.74
N TYR A 1168 25.21 -0.58 -59.62
CA TYR A 1168 26.00 0.19 -60.59
C TYR A 1168 27.51 -0.10 -60.49
N GLY A 1169 27.97 -0.48 -59.29
CA GLY A 1169 29.37 -0.76 -58.98
C GLY A 1169 30.14 0.48 -58.52
N VAL A 1170 29.54 1.28 -57.64
CA VAL A 1170 30.20 2.46 -57.05
C VAL A 1170 31.03 2.04 -55.84
N GLU A 1171 32.34 2.10 -55.97
CA GLU A 1171 33.29 1.91 -54.87
C GLU A 1171 33.29 3.14 -53.94
N ASP A 1172 33.60 2.93 -52.64
CA ASP A 1172 33.67 3.91 -51.54
C ASP A 1172 32.38 4.44 -50.88
N ILE A 1173 31.18 4.24 -51.44
CA ILE A 1173 29.94 4.79 -50.81
C ILE A 1173 29.34 3.85 -49.79
N ALA A 1174 29.35 2.54 -50.09
CA ALA A 1174 28.71 1.53 -49.25
C ALA A 1174 29.43 1.32 -47.91
N GLU A 1175 30.73 1.55 -47.85
CA GLU A 1175 31.54 1.26 -46.67
C GLU A 1175 31.62 2.43 -45.68
N ASN A 1176 31.67 3.71 -46.11
CA ASN A 1176 31.99 4.79 -45.16
C ASN A 1176 30.82 5.63 -44.63
N GLN A 1177 29.66 5.67 -45.29
CA GLN A 1177 28.51 6.49 -44.83
C GLN A 1177 27.38 5.70 -44.14
N LEU A 1178 27.39 4.37 -44.25
CA LEU A 1178 26.31 3.51 -43.72
C LEU A 1178 26.83 2.41 -42.79
N SER A 1179 28.11 2.09 -42.86
CA SER A 1179 28.70 1.13 -41.95
C SER A 1179 29.05 1.82 -40.62
N ILE A 1180 28.67 1.17 -39.52
CA ILE A 1180 29.26 1.32 -38.17
C ILE A 1180 28.73 2.47 -37.28
N SER A 1181 28.34 3.65 -37.77
CA SER A 1181 27.95 4.75 -36.83
C SER A 1181 26.59 4.59 -36.11
N ASN A 1182 25.89 3.47 -36.29
CA ASN A 1182 24.64 3.13 -35.58
C ASN A 1182 24.81 1.96 -34.59
N MET A 1183 26.04 1.55 -34.27
CA MET A 1183 26.32 0.51 -33.27
C MET A 1183 25.82 0.88 -31.85
N ASP A 1184 25.65 2.17 -31.54
CA ASP A 1184 25.10 2.64 -30.25
C ASP A 1184 23.67 2.17 -29.96
N TYR A 1185 23.00 1.51 -30.92
CA TYR A 1185 21.60 1.08 -30.82
C TYR A 1185 21.41 -0.44 -30.70
N LEU A 1186 22.48 -1.24 -30.53
CA LEU A 1186 22.34 -2.68 -30.26
C LEU A 1186 21.78 -2.91 -28.85
N HIS A 1187 20.46 -2.97 -28.73
CA HIS A 1187 19.77 -3.46 -27.53
C HIS A 1187 19.43 -4.96 -27.61
N ASP A 1188 19.67 -5.61 -28.77
CA ASP A 1188 19.47 -7.05 -28.90
C ASP A 1188 20.61 -7.80 -28.19
N PRO A 1189 20.30 -8.62 -27.17
CA PRO A 1189 21.34 -9.26 -26.39
C PRO A 1189 22.24 -10.20 -27.18
N ILE A 1190 21.75 -10.79 -28.27
CA ILE A 1190 22.54 -11.77 -29.05
C ILE A 1190 23.40 -11.09 -30.11
N LEU A 1191 22.95 -9.96 -30.65
CA LEU A 1191 23.82 -9.14 -31.50
C LEU A 1191 25.04 -8.64 -30.73
N LEU A 1192 24.86 -8.27 -29.44
CA LEU A 1192 25.94 -7.91 -28.53
C LEU A 1192 26.93 -9.07 -28.31
N LEU A 1193 26.49 -10.33 -28.25
CA LEU A 1193 27.40 -11.49 -28.07
C LEU A 1193 28.22 -11.82 -29.33
N ASN A 1194 27.64 -11.62 -30.51
CA ASN A 1194 28.26 -12.05 -31.76
C ASN A 1194 29.13 -10.98 -32.43
N SER A 1195 29.25 -9.77 -31.88
CA SER A 1195 30.22 -8.82 -32.41
C SER A 1195 31.63 -9.32 -32.08
N ASP A 1196 32.39 -9.71 -33.11
CA ASP A 1196 33.78 -10.21 -33.02
C ASP A 1196 34.80 -9.19 -32.46
N ASN A 1197 34.35 -8.06 -31.91
CA ASN A 1197 35.19 -6.91 -31.54
C ASN A 1197 35.57 -6.83 -30.06
N PHE A 1198 35.23 -7.80 -29.21
CA PHE A 1198 35.49 -7.70 -27.77
C PHE A 1198 36.76 -8.45 -27.32
N TYR A 1199 37.57 -7.78 -26.50
CA TYR A 1199 38.60 -8.42 -25.68
C TYR A 1199 37.97 -9.34 -24.62
N LYS A 1200 38.72 -10.33 -24.07
CA LYS A 1200 38.23 -11.29 -23.06
C LYS A 1200 37.54 -10.63 -21.85
N SER A 1201 38.03 -9.47 -21.38
CA SER A 1201 37.43 -8.71 -20.26
C SER A 1201 36.10 -8.06 -20.65
N GLU A 1202 36.00 -7.50 -21.85
CA GLU A 1202 34.78 -6.88 -22.37
C GLU A 1202 33.69 -7.94 -22.64
N LEU A 1203 34.08 -9.16 -23.01
CA LEU A 1203 33.18 -10.30 -23.20
C LEU A 1203 32.44 -10.68 -21.91
N SER A 1204 33.11 -10.72 -20.76
CA SER A 1204 32.45 -11.04 -19.48
C SER A 1204 31.46 -9.97 -19.04
N GLU A 1205 31.81 -8.69 -19.19
CA GLU A 1205 30.92 -7.57 -18.86
C GLU A 1205 29.71 -7.53 -19.80
N THR A 1206 29.94 -7.78 -21.09
CA THR A 1206 28.87 -7.86 -22.10
C THR A 1206 27.89 -9.00 -21.76
N LEU A 1207 28.40 -10.18 -21.42
CA LEU A 1207 27.57 -11.32 -21.00
C LEU A 1207 26.71 -10.97 -19.77
N ILE A 1208 27.30 -10.35 -18.74
CA ILE A 1208 26.55 -9.92 -17.54
C ILE A 1208 25.45 -8.93 -17.93
N ARG A 1209 25.78 -7.92 -18.76
CA ARG A 1209 24.81 -6.91 -19.23
C ARG A 1209 23.63 -7.56 -19.96
N ILE A 1210 23.90 -8.58 -20.77
CA ILE A 1210 22.87 -9.34 -21.48
C ILE A 1210 22.00 -10.15 -20.52
N CYS A 1211 22.61 -10.86 -19.57
CA CYS A 1211 21.88 -11.57 -18.54
C CYS A 1211 20.98 -10.62 -17.74
N MET A 1212 21.48 -9.43 -17.42
CA MET A 1212 20.67 -8.38 -16.80
C MET A 1212 19.50 -7.95 -17.69
N ILE A 1213 19.71 -7.74 -19.00
CA ILE A 1213 18.62 -7.41 -19.94
C ILE A 1213 17.56 -8.52 -19.94
N TYR A 1214 17.97 -9.79 -20.01
CA TYR A 1214 17.04 -10.92 -19.94
C TYR A 1214 16.27 -10.96 -18.62
N THR A 1215 16.94 -10.81 -17.49
CA THR A 1215 16.29 -10.69 -16.18
C THR A 1215 15.29 -9.53 -16.15
N ARG A 1216 15.65 -8.37 -16.72
CA ARG A 1216 14.76 -7.21 -16.79
C ARG A 1216 13.54 -7.43 -17.68
N MET A 1217 13.63 -8.31 -18.67
CA MET A 1217 12.49 -8.74 -19.48
C MET A 1217 11.63 -9.81 -18.78
N GLY A 1218 12.03 -10.29 -17.60
CA GLY A 1218 11.44 -11.45 -16.91
C GLY A 1218 11.83 -12.80 -17.53
N CYS A 1219 12.94 -12.85 -18.27
CA CYS A 1219 13.49 -14.05 -18.88
C CYS A 1219 14.65 -14.63 -18.04
N ASP A 1220 14.49 -14.67 -16.71
CA ASP A 1220 15.52 -15.07 -15.74
C ASP A 1220 16.15 -16.44 -16.05
N TYR A 1221 15.33 -17.41 -16.45
CA TYR A 1221 15.80 -18.75 -16.80
C TYR A 1221 16.65 -18.76 -18.08
N ILE A 1222 16.39 -17.85 -19.02
CA ILE A 1222 17.23 -17.68 -20.21
C ILE A 1222 18.56 -17.04 -19.82
N ALA A 1223 18.54 -16.05 -18.93
CA ALA A 1223 19.76 -15.45 -18.39
C ALA A 1223 20.65 -16.50 -17.69
N LEU A 1224 20.04 -17.36 -16.87
CA LEU A 1224 20.72 -18.44 -16.17
C LEU A 1224 21.27 -19.50 -17.14
N GLU A 1225 20.47 -19.88 -18.14
CA GLU A 1225 20.88 -20.86 -19.16
C GLU A 1225 22.05 -20.33 -19.99
N LEU A 1226 22.04 -19.04 -20.33
CA LEU A 1226 23.13 -18.39 -21.01
C LEU A 1226 24.41 -18.43 -20.18
N LEU A 1227 24.35 -18.07 -18.88
CA LEU A 1227 25.51 -18.12 -17.97
C LEU A 1227 26.06 -19.54 -17.83
N LYS A 1228 25.17 -20.54 -17.67
CA LYS A 1228 25.55 -21.93 -17.40
C LYS A 1228 26.24 -22.59 -18.59
N ASN A 1229 25.81 -22.27 -19.82
CA ASN A 1229 26.36 -22.86 -21.03
C ASN A 1229 27.43 -22.00 -21.71
N TRP A 1230 27.67 -20.78 -21.25
CA TRP A 1230 28.70 -19.93 -21.82
C TRP A 1230 30.08 -20.56 -21.62
N LYS A 1231 30.74 -20.91 -22.72
CA LYS A 1231 32.14 -21.35 -22.71
C LYS A 1231 32.99 -20.17 -23.12
N PHE A 1232 33.75 -19.62 -22.17
CA PHE A 1232 34.81 -18.67 -22.51
C PHE A 1232 35.81 -19.38 -23.41
N ALA A 1233 36.06 -18.85 -24.60
CA ALA A 1233 37.10 -19.39 -25.46
C ALA A 1233 38.46 -19.23 -24.76
N ASP A 1234 39.17 -20.33 -24.55
CA ASP A 1234 40.57 -20.29 -24.16
C ASP A 1234 41.38 -19.73 -25.35
N LYS A 1235 41.54 -18.40 -25.39
CA LYS A 1235 42.59 -17.75 -26.18
C LYS A 1235 43.63 -17.10 -25.29
#